data_AF-A0A933JWW2-F1
#
_entry.id   AF-A0A933JWW2-F1
#
_cell.length_a   1.000
_cell.length_b   1.000
_cell.length_c   1.000
_cell.angle_alpha   90.00
_cell.angle_beta   90.00
_cell.angle_gamma   90.00
#
_symmetry.space_group_name_H-M   'P 1'
#
loop_
_entity.id
_entity.type
_entity.pdbx_description
1 polymer ?
#
loop_
_entity_poly.entity_id
_entity_poly.type
_entity_poly.pdbx_seq_one_letter_code
_entity_poly.pdbx_strand_id
1 'polypeptide(L)'
;MDPRPTVHNGLVAVSITRVAVLCLLGAGCGAQARVDDASLSLFQESALPVLLERCALRRCHGLDASSYEQEAKRRPGELWLPMSDATDPSPAALARSVFEVVRSRPDRGGGRIAYGDSPDASPLLRHTIPVELGGSPHRGVSVFSETREEGYQRLRDWVRFEVETHREDKSARTPAEELFGSRVVPVLERNGCFFRACHGEDAFNDLKLVAPTPDDALAAQPGPESTQAVSLGSRQETRLAFDERSRLDALAASHTGRGPDLARGGIQLRKTIERWFAADSHSAVDFDTLFTRRELIPAERPEDREARFRRFIGISSGPDAKKSIAPRYSGRAVARLREQALGALTRFANLGGDLALSRLIAKNLPISRGGVHHRGGNLQFFESLDDPDVATLLEWMSLERAEVAERLTSRGRPIDPEALGRLDGVAFIRAPRHSPRRWFDLDTFWSGSDVFVQPLNDSFPARNVTEFLHPAGPVEIQAFDVRYDARAIVLSMRSSPDEGFRLYEIELDDDLRPVSARRLTHGPRHTPSGVLVHHIDPIYLPGERSERLDDVAVAFASNAGGECGPSEPEALVGESDDGDTQSFIDVERAESAHSLEGRSLLFVGGPNRGESRRIVRHVGVDSGPGSRFVLDQDLPRPIGRSEYAIEAHDLARRGTFDIWRLTLPDAEELPEPRRMTFGPGQDRRPTLRTSGEVMFTSVRNGGWQADRPVYNGAIYRVQAGGFDYHIHAGNRSRYPLYSDARELPSGLEVRLLHDPRGLWGAGVLAVADHGLGPNLETENPMDSALVPRSNPRATPTGLTRFLPTQLPLLPETGPSAVTHAGWSPGGAFRDPFPLPDGRILVSFARGPLNHLGSKDDPDFDILIVEFPVSSASEDPSRGGQFAALPVSAATSTLSELNARPIMVRLPERSETHQKFRADLAQRPQREDGALRVQSGTPGVIECYDFPLLASFLTFFAPVGSRQLGFAPPSEELAYVRIIADRPSRTCEILEPSEPMGTSYGLSAQGPQEIVAELPLEVDGSFFAEVPSETPLRLQALNSRKMAVMSMSRRFYLHPGEKLTFSIPRSLFPLRCGGCHGSLTGRPEDLLGPPDVVTAASRVAANFGRAPRPPAATWSLRSPDFERDIRNILRRRCVHCHDGSITLDLRDRRTGRYSSAYEALLRPSGRYVDDRGTRSAASFLIETLVGQEILAEARLSGAPDHSSHLDEGELDMMIRWIDLGAPFRAPLSASERP
;
A
#
# COMPACT_ATOMS: atom_id res chain seq x y z
N MET A 1 -75.65 -19.65 -34.66
CA MET A 1 -77.05 -19.23 -34.48
C MET A 1 -77.11 -18.31 -33.28
N ASP A 2 -77.43 -17.04 -33.48
CA ASP A 2 -78.09 -16.19 -32.47
C ASP A 2 -79.61 -16.51 -32.60
N PRO A 3 -80.43 -16.45 -31.53
CA PRO A 3 -81.14 -15.18 -31.33
C PRO A 3 -81.44 -14.77 -29.87
N ARG A 4 -81.19 -13.49 -29.61
CA ARG A 4 -81.89 -12.54 -28.68
C ARG A 4 -83.44 -12.61 -28.86
N PRO A 5 -84.35 -12.03 -28.01
CA PRO A 5 -84.31 -10.58 -27.62
C PRO A 5 -85.11 -10.02 -26.38
N THR A 6 -84.71 -8.82 -25.89
CA THR A 6 -85.55 -7.62 -25.51
C THR A 6 -86.61 -7.68 -24.36
N VAL A 7 -87.02 -6.62 -23.58
CA VAL A 7 -86.69 -5.17 -23.45
C VAL A 7 -87.38 -4.46 -22.21
N HIS A 8 -86.74 -3.40 -21.65
CA HIS A 8 -87.25 -2.24 -20.80
C HIS A 8 -88.07 -2.48 -19.49
N ASN A 9 -88.15 -1.58 -18.47
CA ASN A 9 -87.86 -0.13 -18.33
C ASN A 9 -87.64 0.35 -16.85
N GLY A 10 -86.99 1.51 -16.61
CA GLY A 10 -87.03 2.31 -15.33
C GLY A 10 -85.68 2.50 -14.57
N LEU A 11 -84.97 3.66 -14.59
CA LEU A 11 -85.15 4.91 -13.78
C LEU A 11 -84.75 4.74 -12.27
N VAL A 12 -83.91 5.53 -11.56
CA VAL A 12 -83.23 6.86 -11.76
C VAL A 12 -81.99 7.08 -10.81
N ALA A 13 -81.01 7.91 -11.24
CA ALA A 13 -80.01 8.74 -10.49
C ALA A 13 -78.74 8.22 -9.71
N VAL A 14 -77.56 8.69 -10.19
CA VAL A 14 -76.44 9.39 -9.46
C VAL A 14 -75.58 8.57 -8.45
N SER A 15 -74.23 8.56 -8.44
CA SER A 15 -73.20 9.51 -8.93
C SER A 15 -71.83 8.88 -9.30
N ILE A 16 -71.14 9.48 -10.30
CA ILE A 16 -69.67 9.59 -10.50
C ILE A 16 -68.77 8.35 -10.23
N THR A 17 -68.56 7.51 -11.26
CA THR A 17 -67.28 6.77 -11.48
C THR A 17 -67.09 6.43 -12.98
N ARG A 18 -65.87 6.63 -13.53
CA ARG A 18 -65.32 6.06 -14.78
C ARG A 18 -66.18 6.06 -16.07
N VAL A 19 -65.86 6.93 -17.05
CA VAL A 19 -65.48 6.55 -18.44
C VAL A 19 -64.65 7.70 -19.06
N ALA A 20 -63.39 7.45 -19.40
CA ALA A 20 -62.62 8.16 -20.45
C ALA A 20 -61.32 7.41 -20.84
N VAL A 21 -61.38 6.07 -20.90
CA VAL A 21 -60.37 5.28 -21.62
C VAL A 21 -60.86 5.15 -23.06
N LEU A 22 -59.93 5.17 -24.03
CA LEU A 22 -60.14 5.33 -25.49
C LEU A 22 -60.49 6.74 -25.99
N CYS A 23 -59.54 7.69 -25.89
CA CYS A 23 -59.32 8.74 -26.91
C CYS A 23 -57.95 9.49 -26.82
N LEU A 24 -56.91 8.91 -26.20
CA LEU A 24 -55.63 9.63 -25.95
C LEU A 24 -54.37 8.87 -26.44
N LEU A 25 -54.35 8.47 -27.71
CA LEU A 25 -53.08 8.18 -28.43
C LEU A 25 -52.58 9.40 -29.25
N GLY A 26 -53.13 10.59 -28.97
CA GLY A 26 -52.68 11.88 -29.52
C GLY A 26 -52.45 12.96 -28.46
N ALA A 27 -52.33 12.58 -27.18
CA ALA A 27 -52.26 13.53 -26.06
C ALA A 27 -51.19 13.23 -25.01
N GLY A 28 -50.30 12.26 -25.23
CA GLY A 28 -49.18 11.97 -24.31
C GLY A 28 -48.32 13.22 -24.07
N CYS A 29 -47.86 13.88 -25.14
CA CYS A 29 -47.15 15.16 -25.04
C CYS A 29 -47.99 16.27 -24.37
N GLY A 30 -49.31 16.29 -24.60
CA GLY A 30 -50.21 17.31 -24.05
C GLY A 30 -50.54 17.15 -22.57
N ALA A 31 -50.43 15.93 -22.02
CA ALA A 31 -50.53 15.66 -20.59
C ALA A 31 -49.18 15.90 -19.91
N GLN A 32 -48.09 15.40 -20.50
CA GLN A 32 -46.73 15.55 -19.97
C GLN A 32 -46.31 17.02 -19.90
N ALA A 33 -46.54 17.81 -20.96
CA ALA A 33 -46.21 19.24 -20.95
C ALA A 33 -46.99 20.03 -19.88
N ARG A 34 -48.26 19.68 -19.61
CA ARG A 34 -49.03 20.31 -18.51
C ARG A 34 -48.50 19.93 -17.13
N VAL A 35 -47.99 18.73 -16.99
CA VAL A 35 -47.31 18.25 -15.77
C VAL A 35 -45.98 19.01 -15.57
N ASP A 36 -45.18 19.14 -16.63
CA ASP A 36 -43.91 19.88 -16.58
C ASP A 36 -44.12 21.37 -16.30
N ASP A 37 -45.13 22.00 -16.91
CA ASP A 37 -45.52 23.40 -16.62
C ASP A 37 -46.03 23.57 -15.18
N ALA A 38 -46.76 22.59 -14.62
CA ALA A 38 -47.20 22.60 -13.23
C ALA A 38 -46.03 22.44 -12.24
N SER A 39 -45.07 21.54 -12.52
CA SER A 39 -43.87 21.38 -11.70
C SER A 39 -42.98 22.63 -11.77
N LEU A 40 -42.82 23.24 -12.95
CA LEU A 40 -42.09 24.50 -13.12
C LEU A 40 -42.75 25.65 -12.34
N SER A 41 -44.08 25.71 -12.34
CA SER A 41 -44.82 26.72 -11.56
C SER A 41 -44.59 26.54 -10.06
N LEU A 42 -44.72 25.31 -9.55
CA LEU A 42 -44.44 24.99 -8.13
C LEU A 42 -42.97 25.21 -7.76
N PHE A 43 -42.03 24.95 -8.69
CA PHE A 43 -40.62 25.26 -8.51
C PHE A 43 -40.41 26.77 -8.36
N GLN A 44 -40.99 27.57 -9.26
CA GLN A 44 -40.88 29.03 -9.26
C GLN A 44 -41.47 29.67 -7.99
N GLU A 45 -42.61 29.16 -7.50
CA GLU A 45 -43.29 29.69 -6.31
C GLU A 45 -42.67 29.20 -4.99
N SER A 46 -42.23 27.94 -4.93
CA SER A 46 -41.86 27.29 -3.68
C SER A 46 -40.35 27.04 -3.53
N ALA A 47 -39.72 26.38 -4.50
CA ALA A 47 -38.33 25.92 -4.38
C ALA A 47 -37.28 27.00 -4.73
N LEU A 48 -37.49 27.75 -5.81
CA LEU A 48 -36.55 28.76 -6.30
C LEU A 48 -36.28 29.88 -5.28
N PRO A 49 -37.26 30.45 -4.55
CA PRO A 49 -36.99 31.48 -3.55
C PRO A 49 -36.05 30.97 -2.45
N VAL A 50 -36.22 29.71 -2.03
CA VAL A 50 -35.38 29.07 -1.01
C VAL A 50 -33.94 28.89 -1.51
N LEU A 51 -33.76 28.45 -2.77
CA LEU A 51 -32.44 28.35 -3.38
C LEU A 51 -31.74 29.72 -3.46
N LEU A 52 -32.46 30.76 -3.89
CA LEU A 52 -31.91 32.12 -3.99
C LEU A 52 -31.55 32.70 -2.62
N GLU A 53 -32.42 32.57 -1.62
CA GLU A 53 -32.18 33.08 -0.25
C GLU A 53 -31.01 32.37 0.42
N ARG A 54 -30.96 31.03 0.34
CA ARG A 54 -30.12 30.20 1.21
C ARG A 54 -28.89 29.59 0.52
N CYS A 55 -28.88 29.44 -0.80
CA CYS A 55 -27.80 28.76 -1.54
C CYS A 55 -26.96 29.72 -2.41
N ALA A 56 -27.48 30.89 -2.79
CA ALA A 56 -26.83 31.85 -3.71
C ALA A 56 -25.70 32.70 -3.08
N LEU A 57 -24.93 32.13 -2.14
CA LEU A 57 -23.78 32.81 -1.51
C LEU A 57 -22.52 32.71 -2.40
N ARG A 58 -21.68 33.77 -2.45
CA ARG A 58 -20.40 33.81 -3.22
C ARG A 58 -19.44 32.64 -3.00
N ARG A 59 -19.57 31.93 -1.87
CA ARG A 59 -18.71 30.78 -1.52
C ARG A 59 -19.32 29.43 -1.88
N CYS A 60 -20.59 29.40 -2.30
CA CYS A 60 -21.38 28.22 -2.62
C CYS A 60 -21.82 28.26 -4.09
N HIS A 61 -23.06 28.63 -4.39
CA HIS A 61 -23.63 28.67 -5.74
C HIS A 61 -23.81 30.08 -6.32
N GLY A 62 -23.52 31.13 -5.52
CA GLY A 62 -23.76 32.53 -5.89
C GLY A 62 -22.75 33.11 -6.87
N LEU A 63 -23.22 33.59 -8.02
CA LEU A 63 -22.48 34.40 -8.99
C LEU A 63 -23.09 35.81 -9.09
N ASP A 64 -22.28 36.80 -9.50
CA ASP A 64 -22.86 38.08 -9.93
C ASP A 64 -23.56 37.92 -11.29
N ALA A 65 -24.53 38.79 -11.58
CA ALA A 65 -25.37 38.67 -12.78
C ALA A 65 -24.56 38.63 -14.09
N SER A 66 -23.49 39.42 -14.18
CA SER A 66 -22.55 39.43 -15.31
C SER A 66 -21.85 38.08 -15.51
N SER A 67 -21.42 37.43 -14.42
CA SER A 67 -20.74 36.13 -14.46
C SER A 67 -21.71 34.96 -14.64
N TYR A 68 -22.95 35.09 -14.15
CA TYR A 68 -23.97 34.04 -14.21
C TYR A 68 -24.27 33.61 -15.64
N GLU A 69 -24.58 34.54 -16.54
CA GLU A 69 -24.87 34.19 -17.94
C GLU A 69 -23.69 33.50 -18.64
N GLN A 70 -22.46 33.91 -18.32
CA GLN A 70 -21.26 33.38 -18.96
C GLN A 70 -20.92 31.97 -18.48
N GLU A 71 -20.93 31.74 -17.16
CA GLU A 71 -20.64 30.41 -16.61
C GLU A 71 -21.80 29.43 -16.80
N ALA A 72 -23.07 29.87 -16.79
CA ALA A 72 -24.20 29.01 -17.14
C ALA A 72 -24.10 28.49 -18.59
N LYS A 73 -23.72 29.36 -19.55
CA LYS A 73 -23.44 28.94 -20.95
C LYS A 73 -22.21 28.04 -21.07
N ARG A 74 -21.19 28.25 -20.25
CA ARG A 74 -19.94 27.46 -20.24
C ARG A 74 -20.10 26.09 -19.58
N ARG A 75 -21.01 25.97 -18.60
CA ARG A 75 -21.21 24.79 -17.74
C ARG A 75 -22.70 24.52 -17.48
N PRO A 76 -23.51 24.20 -18.51
CA PRO A 76 -24.97 24.13 -18.41
C PRO A 76 -25.53 23.03 -17.47
N GLY A 77 -24.70 22.16 -16.89
CA GLY A 77 -25.10 21.17 -15.89
C GLY A 77 -24.72 21.50 -14.44
N GLU A 78 -24.00 22.59 -14.18
CA GLU A 78 -23.61 23.03 -12.82
C GLU A 78 -24.65 23.98 -12.23
N LEU A 79 -25.00 23.80 -10.94
CA LEU A 79 -25.98 24.65 -10.27
C LEU A 79 -25.32 25.98 -9.89
N TRP A 80 -25.69 27.03 -10.62
CA TRP A 80 -25.35 28.41 -10.34
C TRP A 80 -26.62 29.21 -10.05
N LEU A 81 -26.50 30.23 -9.21
CA LEU A 81 -27.58 31.10 -8.80
C LEU A 81 -27.10 32.56 -8.82
N PRO A 82 -27.87 33.52 -9.37
CA PRO A 82 -27.52 34.93 -9.29
C PRO A 82 -27.68 35.43 -7.84
N MET A 83 -26.73 36.25 -7.38
CA MET A 83 -26.87 37.03 -6.15
C MET A 83 -27.86 38.17 -6.34
N SER A 84 -28.55 38.54 -5.25
CA SER A 84 -29.67 39.49 -5.18
C SER A 84 -29.41 40.94 -5.66
N ASP A 85 -28.18 41.29 -6.02
CA ASP A 85 -27.71 42.68 -5.99
C ASP A 85 -27.54 43.32 -7.39
N ALA A 86 -27.88 42.61 -8.48
CA ALA A 86 -27.77 43.16 -9.84
C ALA A 86 -28.77 42.56 -10.85
N THR A 87 -29.46 43.45 -11.58
CA THR A 87 -30.14 43.25 -12.87
C THR A 87 -30.88 41.92 -13.09
N ASP A 88 -32.18 41.97 -12.81
CA ASP A 88 -33.17 40.89 -12.94
C ASP A 88 -33.25 40.28 -14.36
N PRO A 89 -32.78 39.04 -14.60
CA PRO A 89 -33.34 38.23 -15.67
C PRO A 89 -34.83 38.01 -15.37
N SER A 90 -35.72 37.97 -16.37
CA SER A 90 -37.16 37.85 -16.06
C SER A 90 -37.40 36.62 -15.16
N PRO A 91 -38.19 36.73 -14.06
CA PRO A 91 -38.26 35.66 -13.06
C PRO A 91 -38.61 34.28 -13.63
N ALA A 92 -39.41 34.23 -14.69
CA ALA A 92 -39.75 33.01 -15.42
C ALA A 92 -38.57 32.39 -16.21
N ALA A 93 -37.68 33.21 -16.80
CA ALA A 93 -36.51 32.73 -17.52
C ALA A 93 -35.45 32.17 -16.55
N LEU A 94 -35.22 32.85 -15.42
CA LEU A 94 -34.36 32.34 -14.36
C LEU A 94 -34.93 31.04 -13.76
N ALA A 95 -36.24 31.03 -13.44
CA ALA A 95 -36.91 29.84 -12.93
C ALA A 95 -36.74 28.64 -13.86
N ARG A 96 -37.00 28.80 -15.16
CA ARG A 96 -36.83 27.73 -16.16
C ARG A 96 -35.37 27.27 -16.27
N SER A 97 -34.41 28.20 -16.31
CA SER A 97 -32.98 27.84 -16.38
C SER A 97 -32.51 27.06 -15.15
N VAL A 98 -32.89 27.47 -13.93
CA VAL A 98 -32.49 26.76 -12.70
C VAL A 98 -33.25 25.43 -12.58
N PHE A 99 -34.54 25.38 -12.95
CA PHE A 99 -35.35 24.16 -12.99
C PHE A 99 -34.73 23.08 -13.88
N GLU A 100 -34.37 23.42 -15.11
CA GLU A 100 -33.70 22.48 -16.04
C GLU A 100 -32.38 21.95 -15.46
N VAL A 101 -31.56 22.81 -14.84
CA VAL A 101 -30.33 22.39 -14.16
C VAL A 101 -30.63 21.48 -12.97
N VAL A 102 -31.63 21.78 -12.14
CA VAL A 102 -31.98 20.96 -10.97
C VAL A 102 -32.50 19.58 -11.39
N ARG A 103 -33.28 19.49 -12.48
CA ARG A 103 -33.76 18.21 -13.05
C ARG A 103 -32.68 17.43 -13.81
N SER A 104 -31.66 18.11 -14.35
CA SER A 104 -30.61 17.47 -15.15
C SER A 104 -29.83 16.37 -14.41
N ARG A 105 -29.44 15.33 -15.17
CA ARG A 105 -28.49 14.29 -14.77
C ARG A 105 -27.15 14.55 -15.46
N PRO A 106 -26.16 15.21 -14.81
CA PRO A 106 -24.86 15.45 -15.45
C PRO A 106 -24.02 14.17 -15.55
N ASP A 107 -23.30 13.99 -16.66
CA ASP A 107 -22.54 12.77 -17.03
C ASP A 107 -21.51 12.26 -16.00
N ARG A 108 -21.19 13.05 -14.97
CA ARG A 108 -20.19 12.72 -13.93
C ARG A 108 -20.67 13.02 -12.50
N GLY A 109 -21.97 13.16 -12.28
CA GLY A 109 -22.54 13.32 -10.95
C GLY A 109 -24.02 12.96 -10.96
N GLY A 110 -24.45 12.02 -10.12
CA GLY A 110 -25.83 11.56 -10.11
C GLY A 110 -26.84 12.71 -9.91
N GLY A 111 -28.01 12.59 -10.55
CA GLY A 111 -29.05 13.62 -10.55
C GLY A 111 -29.44 14.12 -9.15
N ARG A 112 -29.81 15.41 -9.08
CA ARG A 112 -30.17 16.11 -7.83
C ARG A 112 -31.54 15.70 -7.27
N ILE A 113 -32.38 15.12 -8.12
CA ILE A 113 -33.69 14.53 -7.82
C ILE A 113 -33.60 13.00 -7.97
N ALA A 114 -34.22 12.26 -7.04
CA ALA A 114 -34.20 10.80 -7.01
C ALA A 114 -35.51 10.18 -7.53
N TYR A 115 -35.75 10.30 -8.85
CA TYR A 115 -36.97 9.82 -9.53
C TYR A 115 -37.34 8.34 -9.34
N GLY A 116 -36.39 7.48 -8.98
CA GLY A 116 -36.62 6.05 -8.71
C GLY A 116 -36.88 5.68 -7.24
N ASP A 117 -36.88 6.65 -6.32
CA ASP A 117 -36.87 6.43 -4.86
C ASP A 117 -37.87 7.32 -4.10
N SER A 118 -37.82 7.31 -2.76
CA SER A 118 -38.52 8.31 -1.93
C SER A 118 -38.06 9.73 -2.31
N PRO A 119 -38.95 10.73 -2.39
CA PRO A 119 -38.59 12.13 -2.62
C PRO A 119 -37.45 12.61 -1.72
N ASP A 120 -37.49 12.20 -0.46
CA ASP A 120 -36.55 12.54 0.60
C ASP A 120 -35.11 12.00 0.36
N ALA A 121 -34.95 10.98 -0.49
CA ALA A 121 -33.66 10.46 -0.90
C ALA A 121 -32.93 11.39 -1.90
N SER A 122 -33.61 12.42 -2.43
CA SER A 122 -33.05 13.35 -3.41
C SER A 122 -31.86 14.14 -2.86
N PRO A 123 -30.69 14.13 -3.53
CA PRO A 123 -29.53 14.90 -3.11
C PRO A 123 -29.79 16.39 -2.86
N LEU A 124 -30.75 17.00 -3.58
CA LEU A 124 -31.16 18.39 -3.34
C LEU A 124 -31.64 18.63 -1.90
N LEU A 125 -32.38 17.69 -1.32
CA LEU A 125 -32.83 17.77 0.07
C LEU A 125 -31.69 17.35 1.02
N ARG A 126 -31.02 16.23 0.73
CA ARG A 126 -30.02 15.65 1.63
C ARG A 126 -28.77 16.52 1.81
N HIS A 127 -28.33 17.26 0.80
CA HIS A 127 -27.20 18.19 0.93
C HIS A 127 -27.53 19.48 1.72
N THR A 128 -28.80 19.72 2.04
CA THR A 128 -29.22 20.93 2.76
C THR A 128 -29.39 20.74 4.26
N ILE A 129 -29.29 19.51 4.79
CA ILE A 129 -29.47 19.18 6.22
C ILE A 129 -28.22 18.47 6.80
N PRO A 130 -28.06 18.44 8.15
CA PRO A 130 -26.95 17.77 8.81
C PRO A 130 -26.98 16.24 8.60
N VAL A 131 -25.81 15.60 8.67
CA VAL A 131 -25.69 14.13 8.49
C VAL A 131 -26.47 13.38 9.57
N GLU A 132 -26.56 13.96 10.76
CA GLU A 132 -27.33 13.49 11.92
C GLU A 132 -28.84 13.41 11.65
N LEU A 133 -29.35 14.18 10.69
CA LEU A 133 -30.76 14.15 10.25
C LEU A 133 -30.94 13.37 8.92
N GLY A 134 -29.97 12.54 8.55
CA GLY A 134 -29.97 11.82 7.27
C GLY A 134 -29.45 12.65 6.10
N GLY A 135 -28.74 13.75 6.35
CA GLY A 135 -28.10 14.57 5.31
C GLY A 135 -26.98 13.87 4.54
N SER A 136 -26.24 14.64 3.76
CA SER A 136 -25.09 14.16 2.98
C SER A 136 -24.03 15.27 2.86
N PRO A 137 -22.73 14.96 3.03
CA PRO A 137 -21.66 15.96 3.05
C PRO A 137 -21.75 16.97 1.90
N HIS A 138 -21.73 18.25 2.24
CA HIS A 138 -21.93 19.36 1.31
C HIS A 138 -20.93 20.49 1.61
N ARG A 139 -20.26 21.00 0.57
CA ARG A 139 -19.23 22.06 0.71
C ARG A 139 -19.79 23.35 1.30
N GLY A 140 -21.08 23.64 1.11
CA GLY A 140 -21.75 24.81 1.66
C GLY A 140 -22.24 24.67 3.10
N VAL A 141 -21.86 23.60 3.81
CA VAL A 141 -22.45 23.12 5.09
C VAL A 141 -23.96 22.87 5.01
N SER A 142 -24.56 22.49 6.14
CA SER A 142 -26.01 22.33 6.29
C SER A 142 -26.69 23.70 6.20
N VAL A 143 -27.68 23.81 5.33
CA VAL A 143 -28.40 25.05 5.00
C VAL A 143 -29.63 25.24 5.90
N PHE A 144 -30.20 24.12 6.35
CA PHE A 144 -31.20 24.02 7.40
C PHE A 144 -30.61 23.23 8.56
N SER A 145 -30.99 23.63 9.77
CA SER A 145 -30.70 22.94 11.03
C SER A 145 -31.70 21.83 11.33
N GLU A 146 -32.95 22.00 10.91
CA GLU A 146 -34.03 21.03 11.10
C GLU A 146 -34.86 20.84 9.84
N THR A 147 -35.41 19.64 9.67
CA THR A 147 -36.26 19.32 8.53
C THR A 147 -37.66 19.94 8.64
N ARG A 148 -38.06 20.44 9.81
CA ARG A 148 -39.32 21.20 9.97
C ARG A 148 -39.23 22.66 9.50
N GLU A 149 -38.04 23.17 9.16
CA GLU A 149 -37.90 24.54 8.65
C GLU A 149 -38.73 24.75 7.37
N GLU A 150 -39.40 25.91 7.28
CA GLU A 150 -40.30 26.24 6.18
C GLU A 150 -39.61 26.11 4.81
N GLY A 151 -38.37 26.58 4.70
CA GLY A 151 -37.57 26.46 3.47
C GLY A 151 -37.28 25.01 3.07
N TYR A 152 -37.02 24.12 4.03
CA TYR A 152 -36.83 22.70 3.75
C TYR A 152 -38.14 22.04 3.28
N GLN A 153 -39.26 22.31 3.97
CA GLN A 153 -40.56 21.75 3.55
C GLN A 153 -40.98 22.27 2.17
N ARG A 154 -40.74 23.54 1.84
CA ARG A 154 -41.02 24.10 0.50
C ARG A 154 -40.19 23.46 -0.61
N LEU A 155 -38.91 23.16 -0.35
CA LEU A 155 -38.09 22.35 -1.27
C LEU A 155 -38.62 20.92 -1.38
N ARG A 156 -38.95 20.29 -0.24
CA ARG A 156 -39.45 18.92 -0.15
C ARG A 156 -40.77 18.72 -0.88
N ASP A 157 -41.71 19.65 -0.76
CA ASP A 157 -43.01 19.61 -1.42
C ASP A 157 -42.87 19.65 -2.95
N TRP A 158 -41.97 20.49 -3.47
CA TRP A 158 -41.66 20.48 -4.90
C TRP A 158 -40.95 19.20 -5.34
N VAL A 159 -39.91 18.76 -4.61
CA VAL A 159 -39.21 17.50 -4.92
C VAL A 159 -40.16 16.30 -4.88
N ARG A 160 -41.12 16.32 -3.95
CA ARG A 160 -42.17 15.31 -3.84
C ARG A 160 -43.11 15.31 -5.03
N PHE A 161 -43.64 16.48 -5.42
CA PHE A 161 -44.45 16.61 -6.63
C PHE A 161 -43.69 16.11 -7.87
N GLU A 162 -42.43 16.51 -8.02
CA GLU A 162 -41.56 16.14 -9.12
C GLU A 162 -41.31 14.61 -9.17
N VAL A 163 -41.00 13.97 -8.04
CA VAL A 163 -40.77 12.51 -7.97
C VAL A 163 -42.07 11.71 -8.09
N GLU A 164 -43.18 12.15 -7.50
CA GLU A 164 -44.47 11.46 -7.61
C GLU A 164 -45.03 11.51 -9.04
N THR A 165 -44.77 12.60 -9.79
CA THR A 165 -45.33 12.78 -11.15
C THR A 165 -44.40 12.28 -12.27
N HIS A 166 -43.09 12.21 -12.03
CA HIS A 166 -42.09 11.68 -12.98
C HIS A 166 -41.43 10.39 -12.48
N ARG A 167 -42.15 9.60 -11.68
CA ARG A 167 -41.65 8.37 -11.07
C ARG A 167 -41.15 7.40 -12.15
N GLU A 168 -39.88 7.04 -12.08
CA GLU A 168 -39.32 5.99 -12.94
C GLU A 168 -39.85 4.63 -12.47
N ASP A 169 -40.44 3.88 -13.39
CA ASP A 169 -40.94 2.54 -13.10
C ASP A 169 -39.74 1.64 -12.76
N LYS A 170 -39.81 0.93 -11.62
CA LYS A 170 -38.69 0.11 -11.17
C LYS A 170 -38.43 -0.99 -12.19
N SER A 171 -37.21 -1.06 -12.73
CA SER A 171 -36.68 -2.35 -13.17
C SER A 171 -36.85 -3.33 -12.02
N ALA A 172 -37.46 -4.49 -12.28
CA ALA A 172 -37.64 -5.51 -11.24
C ALA A 172 -36.28 -5.79 -10.60
N ARG A 173 -36.18 -5.61 -9.28
CA ARG A 173 -34.95 -5.90 -8.54
C ARG A 173 -34.59 -7.36 -8.77
N THR A 174 -33.31 -7.65 -8.93
CA THR A 174 -32.87 -9.04 -9.03
C THR A 174 -33.04 -9.73 -7.68
N PRO A 175 -33.18 -11.07 -7.63
CA PRO A 175 -33.30 -11.79 -6.37
C PRO A 175 -32.15 -11.50 -5.39
N ALA A 176 -30.91 -11.33 -5.88
CA ALA A 176 -29.79 -10.94 -5.01
C ALA A 176 -29.96 -9.52 -4.45
N GLU A 177 -30.44 -8.54 -5.24
CA GLU A 177 -30.67 -7.17 -4.77
C GLU A 177 -31.79 -7.10 -3.71
N GLU A 178 -32.87 -7.85 -3.92
CA GLU A 178 -33.98 -7.93 -2.96
C GLU A 178 -33.54 -8.60 -1.64
N LEU A 179 -32.82 -9.72 -1.72
CA LEU A 179 -32.27 -10.40 -0.54
C LEU A 179 -31.24 -9.52 0.19
N PHE A 180 -30.40 -8.80 -0.56
CA PHE A 180 -29.41 -7.90 0.01
C PHE A 180 -30.06 -6.81 0.87
N GLY A 181 -31.01 -6.06 0.30
CA GLY A 181 -31.68 -4.98 1.00
C GLY A 181 -32.58 -5.43 2.15
N SER A 182 -33.21 -6.61 2.04
CA SER A 182 -34.17 -7.11 3.03
C SER A 182 -33.53 -7.90 4.18
N ARG A 183 -32.43 -8.62 3.94
CA ARG A 183 -31.81 -9.52 4.93
C ARG A 183 -30.32 -9.26 5.19
N VAL A 184 -29.51 -8.95 4.18
CA VAL A 184 -28.07 -8.71 4.39
C VAL A 184 -27.77 -7.37 5.05
N VAL A 185 -28.43 -6.29 4.63
CA VAL A 185 -28.23 -4.97 5.25
C VAL A 185 -28.51 -5.00 6.78
N PRO A 186 -29.61 -5.62 7.26
CA PRO A 186 -29.80 -5.85 8.70
C PRO A 186 -28.71 -6.68 9.41
N VAL A 187 -28.05 -7.62 8.72
CA VAL A 187 -26.89 -8.36 9.28
C VAL A 187 -25.71 -7.42 9.49
N LEU A 188 -25.36 -6.62 8.49
CA LEU A 188 -24.27 -5.64 8.56
C LEU A 188 -24.53 -4.55 9.62
N GLU A 189 -25.79 -4.15 9.79
CA GLU A 189 -26.22 -3.16 10.78
C GLU A 189 -26.06 -3.69 12.21
N ARG A 190 -26.64 -4.86 12.52
CA ARG A 190 -26.59 -5.46 13.87
C ARG A 190 -25.17 -5.80 14.33
N ASN A 191 -24.31 -6.21 13.40
CA ASN A 191 -22.91 -6.53 13.68
C ASN A 191 -22.00 -5.29 13.70
N GLY A 192 -22.54 -4.09 13.53
CA GLY A 192 -21.81 -2.83 13.67
C GLY A 192 -20.80 -2.58 12.54
N CYS A 193 -20.95 -3.22 11.37
CA CYS A 193 -20.00 -3.10 10.26
C CYS A 193 -19.84 -1.63 9.80
N PHE A 194 -20.91 -0.84 9.84
CA PHE A 194 -20.91 0.59 9.47
C PHE A 194 -20.17 1.52 10.45
N PHE A 195 -19.55 1.00 11.52
CA PHE A 195 -18.92 1.86 12.53
C PHE A 195 -17.81 2.73 11.91
N ARG A 196 -17.82 4.02 12.26
CA ARG A 196 -17.05 5.09 11.59
C ARG A 196 -15.54 4.82 11.49
N ALA A 197 -14.98 4.13 12.49
CA ALA A 197 -13.56 3.77 12.56
C ALA A 197 -13.21 2.38 11.97
N CYS A 198 -14.20 1.56 11.62
CA CYS A 198 -14.00 0.19 11.10
C CYS A 198 -14.12 0.14 9.58
N HIS A 199 -15.33 0.34 9.05
CA HIS A 199 -15.61 0.41 7.61
C HIS A 199 -16.37 1.68 7.19
N GLY A 200 -16.76 2.55 8.13
CA GLY A 200 -17.42 3.82 7.81
C GLY A 200 -16.51 4.83 7.08
N GLU A 201 -17.02 6.04 6.85
CA GLU A 201 -16.39 7.03 5.95
C GLU A 201 -14.92 7.35 6.27
N ASP A 202 -14.55 7.39 7.56
CA ASP A 202 -13.19 7.70 8.02
C ASP A 202 -12.24 6.51 8.08
N ALA A 203 -12.71 5.29 7.79
CA ALA A 203 -11.87 4.10 7.78
C ALA A 203 -10.67 4.27 6.82
N PHE A 204 -9.47 3.96 7.30
CA PHE A 204 -8.25 3.92 6.47
C PHE A 204 -8.00 2.48 6.00
N ASN A 205 -8.87 2.01 5.11
CA ASN A 205 -8.78 0.74 4.38
C ASN A 205 -9.63 0.82 3.10
N ASP A 206 -9.47 -0.18 2.23
CA ASP A 206 -10.19 -0.26 0.94
C ASP A 206 -11.62 -0.81 1.06
N LEU A 207 -12.03 -1.23 2.26
CA LEU A 207 -13.29 -1.91 2.55
C LEU A 207 -14.29 -0.92 3.17
N LYS A 208 -14.69 0.10 2.41
CA LYS A 208 -15.60 1.14 2.88
C LYS A 208 -17.07 0.80 2.65
N LEU A 209 -17.85 0.82 3.73
CA LEU A 209 -19.30 0.70 3.76
C LEU A 209 -19.92 2.01 4.23
N VAL A 210 -20.85 2.57 3.45
CA VAL A 210 -21.65 3.73 3.84
C VAL A 210 -22.96 3.23 4.46
N ALA A 211 -23.27 3.70 5.68
CA ALA A 211 -24.53 3.36 6.34
C ALA A 211 -25.73 3.76 5.46
N PRO A 212 -26.66 2.85 5.15
CA PRO A 212 -27.83 3.18 4.37
C PRO A 212 -28.76 4.06 5.21
N THR A 213 -29.42 5.02 4.58
CA THR A 213 -30.24 6.03 5.29
C THR A 213 -31.71 5.64 5.23
N PRO A 214 -32.44 5.56 6.37
CA PRO A 214 -33.82 5.13 6.35
C PRO A 214 -34.76 6.11 5.64
N ASP A 215 -35.72 5.60 4.88
CA ASP A 215 -36.78 6.36 4.22
C ASP A 215 -37.73 7.02 5.24
N ASP A 216 -37.97 6.39 6.39
CA ASP A 216 -38.85 6.88 7.46
C ASP A 216 -38.16 7.84 8.46
N ALA A 217 -36.83 8.04 8.38
CA ALA A 217 -36.07 8.82 9.36
C ALA A 217 -36.52 10.30 9.45
N LEU A 218 -37.22 10.79 8.42
CA LEU A 218 -37.74 12.15 8.32
C LEU A 218 -39.20 12.29 8.78
N ALA A 219 -39.90 11.18 9.01
CA ALA A 219 -41.30 11.16 9.46
C ALA A 219 -41.42 10.93 10.98
N ALA A 220 -40.53 10.13 11.57
CA ALA A 220 -40.62 9.72 12.97
C ALA A 220 -39.65 10.48 13.89
N GLN A 221 -39.96 11.76 14.18
CA GLN A 221 -39.45 12.36 15.43
C GLN A 221 -40.40 12.05 16.58
N PRO A 222 -39.90 11.64 17.77
CA PRO A 222 -40.70 11.59 18.97
C PRO A 222 -41.21 12.99 19.34
N GLY A 223 -42.36 13.04 20.03
CA GLY A 223 -42.81 14.28 20.67
C GLY A 223 -41.83 14.76 21.75
N PRO A 224 -41.97 16.01 22.23
CA PRO A 224 -41.01 16.65 23.15
C PRO A 224 -40.91 16.04 24.57
N GLU A 225 -41.43 14.83 24.79
CA GLU A 225 -41.44 14.13 26.09
C GLU A 225 -40.66 12.80 26.10
N SER A 226 -39.94 12.42 25.02
CA SER A 226 -39.11 11.19 25.03
C SER A 226 -37.65 11.37 24.63
N THR A 227 -37.08 12.57 24.76
CA THR A 227 -35.63 12.78 24.76
C THR A 227 -35.01 12.35 26.09
N GLN A 228 -34.98 11.05 26.38
CA GLN A 228 -33.81 10.49 27.06
C GLN A 228 -32.69 10.35 26.03
N ALA A 229 -32.11 11.50 25.67
CA ALA A 229 -30.78 11.49 25.10
C ALA A 229 -29.85 10.84 26.14
N VAL A 230 -29.06 9.86 25.73
CA VAL A 230 -27.87 9.46 26.48
C VAL A 230 -26.87 10.59 26.34
N SER A 231 -27.06 11.64 27.15
CA SER A 231 -26.03 12.67 27.32
C SER A 231 -24.84 12.01 28.01
N LEU A 232 -23.79 11.72 27.26
CA LEU A 232 -22.46 11.66 27.85
C LEU A 232 -22.18 13.08 28.37
N GLY A 233 -22.35 13.24 29.67
CA GLY A 233 -22.67 14.53 30.29
C GLY A 233 -21.55 15.55 30.12
N SER A 234 -21.81 16.58 29.33
CA SER A 234 -21.14 17.87 29.53
C SER A 234 -21.96 18.71 30.51
N ARG A 235 -21.25 19.34 31.47
CA ARG A 235 -21.76 20.24 32.52
C ARG A 235 -22.59 19.60 33.65
N GLN A 236 -21.87 19.08 34.64
CA GLN A 236 -22.02 19.66 35.98
C GLN A 236 -20.81 20.56 36.25
N GLU A 237 -21.02 21.87 36.30
CA GLU A 237 -20.03 22.83 36.81
C GLU A 237 -19.97 22.70 38.34
N THR A 238 -19.26 21.70 38.85
CA THR A 238 -18.89 21.68 40.27
C THR A 238 -17.74 22.67 40.47
N ARG A 239 -18.04 23.80 41.09
CA ARG A 239 -17.07 24.80 41.55
C ARG A 239 -16.05 24.18 42.52
N LEU A 240 -14.97 23.62 42.00
CA LEU A 240 -13.74 23.26 42.73
C LEU A 240 -12.51 23.51 41.85
N ALA A 241 -12.41 24.73 41.31
CA ALA A 241 -11.15 25.31 40.85
C ALA A 241 -10.69 26.34 41.88
N PHE A 242 -9.37 26.41 42.11
CA PHE A 242 -8.68 27.19 43.16
C PHE A 242 -8.89 26.71 44.62
N ASP A 243 -8.15 25.67 45.05
CA ASP A 243 -7.30 25.72 46.29
C ASP A 243 -6.30 24.54 46.44
N GLU A 244 -5.53 24.19 45.39
CA GLU A 244 -4.50 23.14 45.51
C GLU A 244 -3.07 23.56 45.14
N ARG A 245 -2.89 24.80 44.67
CA ARG A 245 -1.55 25.40 44.51
C ARG A 245 -1.05 26.04 45.81
N SER A 246 -1.95 26.66 46.59
CA SER A 246 -1.64 27.25 47.90
C SER A 246 -1.31 26.22 48.99
N ARG A 247 -1.62 24.93 48.80
CA ARG A 247 -1.26 23.86 49.74
C ARG A 247 0.11 23.22 49.48
N LEU A 248 0.60 23.26 48.25
CA LEU A 248 1.94 22.76 47.91
C LEU A 248 3.03 23.79 48.24
N ASP A 249 2.78 25.07 48.01
CA ASP A 249 3.70 26.15 48.40
C ASP A 249 3.82 26.28 49.94
N ALA A 250 2.79 25.87 50.69
CA ALA A 250 2.81 25.85 52.16
C ALA A 250 3.63 24.69 52.76
N LEU A 251 3.88 23.59 52.02
CA LEU A 251 4.72 22.49 52.49
C LEU A 251 6.22 22.72 52.21
N ALA A 252 6.56 23.57 51.23
CA ALA A 252 7.94 23.89 50.86
C ALA A 252 8.58 24.99 51.74
N ALA A 253 7.77 25.74 52.51
CA ALA A 253 8.21 26.92 53.26
C ALA A 253 8.69 26.63 54.70
N SER A 254 8.60 25.39 55.18
CA SER A 254 9.13 25.00 56.51
C SER A 254 9.97 23.74 56.41
N HIS A 255 11.30 23.88 56.33
CA HIS A 255 12.33 23.07 57.03
C HIS A 255 13.74 23.56 56.65
N THR A 256 14.06 24.80 57.03
CA THR A 256 15.44 25.30 57.04
C THR A 256 16.18 24.77 58.28
N GLY A 257 17.11 23.81 58.15
CA GLY A 257 17.92 23.41 59.31
C GLY A 257 18.76 22.14 59.20
N ARG A 258 20.06 22.33 58.92
CA ARG A 258 21.23 21.60 59.45
C ARG A 258 21.07 20.14 59.95
N GLY A 259 21.89 19.27 59.36
CA GLY A 259 22.67 18.27 60.13
C GLY A 259 22.04 16.88 60.30
N PRO A 260 22.85 15.86 60.66
CA PRO A 260 22.55 14.49 60.28
C PRO A 260 22.10 13.60 61.45
N ASP A 261 20.96 12.93 61.32
CA ASP A 261 20.77 11.57 61.86
C ASP A 261 19.48 10.90 61.32
N LEU A 262 19.62 9.78 60.59
CA LEU A 262 18.47 8.94 60.19
C LEU A 262 18.80 7.43 60.23
N ALA A 263 19.47 6.99 61.29
CA ALA A 263 19.61 5.58 61.61
C ALA A 263 18.35 5.01 62.29
N ARG A 264 17.22 4.87 61.55
CA ARG A 264 16.04 4.04 61.94
C ARG A 264 14.99 3.86 60.81
N GLY A 265 15.41 3.32 59.67
CA GLY A 265 14.49 2.86 58.60
C GLY A 265 14.88 1.53 57.92
N GLY A 266 16.10 1.01 58.15
CA GLY A 266 16.71 -0.04 57.32
C GLY A 266 16.65 -1.48 57.85
N ILE A 267 15.84 -1.80 58.87
CA ILE A 267 15.90 -3.12 59.56
C ILE A 267 14.77 -4.08 59.14
N GLN A 268 13.70 -3.60 58.51
CA GLN A 268 12.53 -4.43 58.19
C GLN A 268 12.53 -5.04 56.77
N LEU A 269 13.38 -4.55 55.86
CA LEU A 269 13.46 -5.06 54.48
C LEU A 269 14.42 -6.24 54.31
N ARG A 270 15.49 -6.32 55.13
CA ARG A 270 16.57 -7.32 54.96
C ARG A 270 16.18 -8.73 55.44
N LYS A 271 15.42 -8.83 56.55
CA LYS A 271 14.95 -10.12 57.11
C LYS A 271 13.84 -10.81 56.31
N THR A 272 13.21 -10.13 55.36
CA THR A 272 12.21 -10.72 54.47
C THR A 272 12.88 -11.40 53.26
N ILE A 273 13.96 -10.82 52.75
CA ILE A 273 14.70 -11.31 51.58
C ILE A 273 15.51 -12.58 51.93
N GLU A 274 16.12 -12.63 53.12
CA GLU A 274 16.94 -13.78 53.57
C GLU A 274 16.12 -15.07 53.85
N ARG A 275 14.78 -15.02 53.85
CA ARG A 275 13.91 -16.20 54.00
C ARG A 275 13.49 -16.86 52.68
N TRP A 276 13.81 -16.27 51.53
CA TRP A 276 13.43 -16.81 50.21
C TRP A 276 14.49 -17.72 49.58
N PHE A 277 15.72 -17.75 50.09
CA PHE A 277 16.88 -18.41 49.45
C PHE A 277 17.45 -19.60 50.25
N ALA A 278 16.61 -20.40 50.92
CA ALA A 278 17.09 -21.47 51.79
C ALA A 278 16.19 -22.74 51.81
N ALA A 279 16.08 -23.43 50.66
CA ALA A 279 15.80 -24.87 50.60
C ALA A 279 16.00 -25.39 49.16
N ASP A 280 17.16 -25.98 48.86
CA ASP A 280 17.42 -26.60 47.56
C ASP A 280 18.21 -27.90 47.75
N SER A 281 17.62 -29.04 47.38
CA SER A 281 18.34 -30.32 47.23
C SER A 281 17.53 -31.37 46.44
N HIS A 282 17.99 -31.66 45.23
CA HIS A 282 17.85 -32.91 44.46
C HIS A 282 16.45 -33.57 44.28
N SER A 283 15.89 -33.45 43.07
CA SER A 283 15.65 -34.58 42.13
C SER A 283 14.85 -34.13 40.90
N ALA A 284 14.89 -34.89 39.81
CA ALA A 284 14.26 -34.51 38.53
C ALA A 284 12.73 -34.59 38.58
N VAL A 285 12.04 -33.53 38.14
CA VAL A 285 10.58 -33.52 37.93
C VAL A 285 10.19 -32.69 36.69
N ASP A 286 9.31 -33.32 35.92
CA ASP A 286 8.38 -32.83 34.89
C ASP A 286 8.01 -31.33 34.87
N PHE A 287 7.95 -30.74 33.67
CA PHE A 287 7.77 -29.28 33.47
C PHE A 287 6.32 -28.81 33.25
N ASP A 288 5.34 -29.73 33.29
CA ASP A 288 3.95 -29.45 32.90
C ASP A 288 3.06 -28.76 33.98
N THR A 289 3.64 -28.26 35.09
CA THR A 289 2.85 -27.80 36.26
C THR A 289 3.13 -26.39 36.81
N LEU A 290 3.97 -25.57 36.15
CA LEU A 290 4.33 -24.23 36.64
C LEU A 290 3.56 -23.03 36.04
N PHE A 291 2.41 -23.25 35.40
CA PHE A 291 1.49 -22.18 34.95
C PHE A 291 0.09 -22.19 35.59
N THR A 292 -0.04 -22.72 36.82
CA THR A 292 -1.30 -22.62 37.60
C THR A 292 -1.13 -21.98 38.99
N ARG A 293 -0.75 -20.69 39.03
CA ARG A 293 -1.30 -19.73 40.01
C ARG A 293 -1.18 -18.27 39.54
N ARG A 294 -2.22 -17.50 39.86
CA ARG A 294 -2.66 -16.27 39.20
C ARG A 294 -2.81 -15.15 40.24
N GLU A 295 -2.11 -14.05 40.07
CA GLU A 295 -2.42 -12.72 40.63
C GLU A 295 -2.02 -11.69 39.56
N LEU A 296 -2.76 -11.52 38.46
CA LEU A 296 -4.13 -10.99 38.36
C LEU A 296 -4.39 -9.67 39.12
N ILE A 297 -4.12 -8.55 38.43
CA ILE A 297 -5.26 -7.64 38.14
C ILE A 297 -6.31 -8.54 37.48
N PRO A 298 -7.56 -8.62 37.97
CA PRO A 298 -8.51 -9.63 37.52
C PRO A 298 -8.58 -9.64 36.00
N ALA A 299 -8.17 -10.77 35.42
CA ALA A 299 -8.46 -11.06 34.04
C ALA A 299 -9.97 -11.20 33.97
N GLU A 300 -10.62 -10.12 33.56
CA GLU A 300 -11.95 -10.19 32.95
C GLU A 300 -11.97 -11.44 32.08
N ARG A 301 -12.99 -12.27 32.32
CA ARG A 301 -13.20 -13.43 31.46
C ARG A 301 -13.40 -12.92 30.03
N PRO A 302 -13.11 -13.71 28.99
CA PRO A 302 -13.29 -13.27 27.60
C PRO A 302 -14.66 -12.61 27.39
N GLU A 303 -15.70 -13.23 27.94
CA GLU A 303 -17.08 -12.76 28.07
C GLU A 303 -17.27 -11.41 28.80
N ASP A 304 -16.51 -11.10 29.87
CA ASP A 304 -16.56 -9.78 30.53
C ASP A 304 -15.87 -8.70 29.65
N ARG A 305 -14.76 -9.06 28.99
CA ARG A 305 -14.01 -8.17 28.08
C ARG A 305 -14.80 -7.86 26.81
N GLU A 306 -15.51 -8.86 26.30
CA GLU A 306 -16.44 -8.82 25.18
C GLU A 306 -17.71 -8.03 25.54
N ALA A 307 -18.27 -8.23 26.74
CA ALA A 307 -19.38 -7.41 27.25
C ALA A 307 -18.99 -5.94 27.39
N ARG A 308 -17.76 -5.63 27.82
CA ARG A 308 -17.25 -4.24 27.88
C ARG A 308 -17.03 -3.66 26.48
N PHE A 309 -16.47 -4.43 25.54
CA PHE A 309 -16.31 -3.97 24.16
C PHE A 309 -17.67 -3.75 23.49
N ARG A 310 -18.62 -4.68 23.63
CA ARG A 310 -20.02 -4.54 23.16
C ARG A 310 -20.71 -3.31 23.76
N ARG A 311 -20.52 -3.00 25.05
CA ARG A 311 -21.00 -1.73 25.64
C ARG A 311 -20.32 -0.49 25.07
N PHE A 312 -19.01 -0.56 24.80
CA PHE A 312 -18.23 0.54 24.22
C PHE A 312 -18.66 0.85 22.78
N ILE A 313 -19.06 -0.15 22.00
CA ILE A 313 -19.57 0.00 20.61
C ILE A 313 -21.09 0.00 20.48
N GLY A 314 -21.84 -0.10 21.59
CA GLY A 314 -23.31 0.04 21.63
C GLY A 314 -24.14 -1.18 21.21
N ILE A 315 -23.56 -2.39 21.13
CA ILE A 315 -24.30 -3.60 20.72
C ILE A 315 -25.06 -4.23 21.91
N SER A 316 -26.39 -4.35 21.79
CA SER A 316 -27.25 -5.00 22.79
C SER A 316 -27.43 -6.50 22.51
N SER A 317 -26.94 -7.36 23.41
CA SER A 317 -27.14 -8.81 23.33
C SER A 317 -28.44 -9.24 24.04
N GLY A 318 -29.46 -9.64 23.26
CA GLY A 318 -30.66 -10.29 23.78
C GLY A 318 -31.40 -11.06 22.68
N PRO A 319 -31.97 -12.25 22.95
CA PRO A 319 -32.64 -13.06 21.93
C PRO A 319 -33.86 -12.37 21.29
N ASP A 320 -34.50 -11.42 21.99
CA ASP A 320 -35.61 -10.62 21.46
C ASP A 320 -35.22 -9.55 20.42
N ALA A 321 -33.91 -9.29 20.21
CA ALA A 321 -33.44 -8.33 19.22
C ALA A 321 -33.55 -8.83 17.77
N LYS A 322 -33.91 -10.11 17.55
CA LYS A 322 -33.98 -10.76 16.23
C LYS A 322 -35.31 -10.56 15.48
N LYS A 323 -36.13 -9.56 15.84
CA LYS A 323 -37.40 -9.28 15.13
C LYS A 323 -37.15 -8.58 13.79
N SER A 324 -37.65 -9.21 12.73
CA SER A 324 -37.65 -8.69 11.35
C SER A 324 -38.17 -7.25 11.28
N ILE A 325 -37.40 -6.41 10.59
CA ILE A 325 -37.75 -5.03 10.26
C ILE A 325 -37.95 -4.97 8.74
N ALA A 326 -39.12 -4.49 8.30
CA ALA A 326 -39.42 -4.25 6.89
C ALA A 326 -38.36 -3.32 6.25
N PRO A 327 -38.11 -3.38 4.92
CA PRO A 327 -36.98 -2.67 4.31
C PRO A 327 -37.09 -1.16 4.51
N ARG A 328 -36.29 -0.66 5.46
CA ARG A 328 -36.23 0.75 5.86
C ARG A 328 -35.57 1.66 4.83
N TYR A 329 -34.97 1.12 3.76
CA TYR A 329 -33.93 1.79 2.97
C TYR A 329 -34.31 1.93 1.49
N SER A 330 -34.14 3.14 0.95
CA SER A 330 -34.22 3.45 -0.48
C SER A 330 -33.41 2.50 -1.37
N GLY A 331 -33.91 2.25 -2.58
CA GLY A 331 -33.29 1.36 -3.56
C GLY A 331 -31.90 1.79 -3.97
N ARG A 332 -31.67 3.09 -4.20
CA ARG A 332 -30.34 3.62 -4.53
C ARG A 332 -29.35 3.48 -3.37
N ALA A 333 -29.80 3.56 -2.12
CA ALA A 333 -28.94 3.29 -0.96
C ALA A 333 -28.59 1.80 -0.86
N VAL A 334 -29.57 0.91 -1.04
CA VAL A 334 -29.38 -0.55 -1.09
C VAL A 334 -28.43 -0.95 -2.22
N ALA A 335 -28.65 -0.46 -3.44
CA ALA A 335 -27.83 -0.77 -4.62
C ALA A 335 -26.37 -0.28 -4.47
N ARG A 336 -26.16 0.94 -3.97
CA ARG A 336 -24.81 1.47 -3.69
C ARG A 336 -24.10 0.68 -2.60
N LEU A 337 -24.83 0.25 -1.57
CA LEU A 337 -24.25 -0.57 -0.51
C LEU A 337 -23.99 -2.02 -0.98
N ARG A 338 -24.81 -2.56 -1.89
CA ARG A 338 -24.57 -3.84 -2.57
C ARG A 338 -23.26 -3.79 -3.36
N GLU A 339 -23.07 -2.74 -4.15
CA GLU A 339 -21.82 -2.48 -4.88
C GLU A 339 -20.60 -2.40 -3.94
N GLN A 340 -20.73 -1.76 -2.78
CA GLN A 340 -19.69 -1.71 -1.75
C GLN A 340 -19.42 -3.08 -1.10
N ALA A 341 -20.47 -3.86 -0.80
CA ALA A 341 -20.35 -5.20 -0.22
C ALA A 341 -19.78 -6.24 -1.19
N LEU A 342 -20.06 -6.09 -2.49
CA LEU A 342 -19.38 -6.81 -3.58
C LEU A 342 -17.93 -6.34 -3.79
N GLY A 343 -17.56 -5.20 -3.19
CA GLY A 343 -16.19 -4.71 -3.13
C GLY A 343 -15.85 -3.69 -4.20
N ALA A 344 -16.52 -2.53 -4.17
CA ALA A 344 -16.40 -1.42 -5.14
C ALA A 344 -14.97 -0.94 -5.46
N LEU A 345 -13.99 -1.23 -4.59
CA LEU A 345 -12.56 -1.02 -4.85
C LEU A 345 -11.79 -2.34 -4.83
N THR A 346 -11.93 -3.12 -3.76
CA THR A 346 -11.28 -4.43 -3.56
C THR A 346 -12.36 -5.45 -3.23
N ARG A 347 -12.32 -6.67 -3.80
CA ARG A 347 -13.34 -7.71 -3.59
C ARG A 347 -13.54 -7.99 -2.09
N PHE A 348 -14.77 -7.79 -1.60
CA PHE A 348 -15.13 -7.99 -0.19
C PHE A 348 -15.99 -9.24 0.01
N ALA A 349 -16.93 -9.49 -0.91
CA ALA A 349 -17.44 -10.83 -1.23
C ALA A 349 -16.49 -11.56 -2.19
N ASN A 350 -16.19 -12.84 -1.93
CA ASN A 350 -15.55 -13.73 -2.90
C ASN A 350 -16.64 -14.50 -3.65
N LEU A 351 -16.83 -14.19 -4.94
CA LEU A 351 -17.78 -14.91 -5.80
C LEU A 351 -17.11 -15.96 -6.71
N GLY A 352 -15.78 -15.96 -6.79
CA GLY A 352 -15.02 -16.76 -7.75
C GLY A 352 -14.57 -18.12 -7.23
N GLY A 353 -15.11 -18.60 -6.10
CA GLY A 353 -14.61 -19.77 -5.38
C GLY A 353 -15.49 -20.18 -4.21
N ASP A 354 -14.87 -20.58 -3.10
CA ASP A 354 -15.58 -20.83 -1.84
C ASP A 354 -16.08 -19.50 -1.26
N LEU A 355 -17.41 -19.42 -1.10
CA LEU A 355 -18.09 -18.24 -0.58
C LEU A 355 -17.84 -18.06 0.93
N ALA A 356 -17.62 -19.15 1.68
CA ALA A 356 -17.37 -19.12 3.13
C ALA A 356 -16.04 -18.43 3.48
N LEU A 357 -15.07 -18.46 2.56
CA LEU A 357 -13.79 -17.78 2.69
C LEU A 357 -13.85 -16.29 2.33
N SER A 358 -15.00 -15.75 1.92
CA SER A 358 -15.16 -14.31 1.67
C SER A 358 -14.68 -13.48 2.86
N ARG A 359 -14.02 -12.34 2.61
CA ARG A 359 -13.57 -11.41 3.66
C ARG A 359 -14.71 -11.03 4.63
N LEU A 360 -15.93 -10.88 4.12
CA LEU A 360 -17.17 -10.66 4.87
C LEU A 360 -17.46 -11.70 5.97
N ILE A 361 -17.01 -12.95 5.80
CA ILE A 361 -17.22 -14.07 6.73
C ILE A 361 -15.91 -14.38 7.47
N ALA A 362 -14.83 -14.68 6.74
CA ALA A 362 -13.58 -15.18 7.31
C ALA A 362 -12.90 -14.20 8.30
N LYS A 363 -13.01 -12.88 8.09
CA LYS A 363 -12.49 -11.88 9.05
C LYS A 363 -13.34 -11.77 10.33
N ASN A 364 -14.55 -12.31 10.32
CA ASN A 364 -15.53 -12.14 11.39
C ASN A 364 -15.78 -13.43 12.21
N LEU A 365 -15.18 -14.55 11.81
CA LEU A 365 -15.16 -15.81 12.54
C LEU A 365 -13.98 -15.91 13.52
N PRO A 366 -14.09 -16.74 14.59
CA PRO A 366 -12.96 -17.15 15.42
C PRO A 366 -11.92 -17.94 14.61
N ILE A 367 -10.63 -17.80 14.92
CA ILE A 367 -9.55 -18.47 14.16
C ILE A 367 -9.65 -19.99 14.28
N SER A 368 -9.88 -20.47 15.50
CA SER A 368 -10.27 -21.85 15.84
C SER A 368 -11.56 -22.37 15.16
N ARG A 369 -12.29 -21.54 14.40
CA ARG A 369 -13.48 -21.89 13.59
C ARG A 369 -13.32 -21.56 12.10
N GLY A 370 -12.10 -21.39 11.63
CA GLY A 370 -11.79 -21.07 10.22
C GLY A 370 -11.71 -19.58 9.89
N GLY A 371 -11.82 -18.71 10.89
CA GLY A 371 -11.56 -17.29 10.73
C GLY A 371 -10.09 -16.94 10.55
N VAL A 372 -9.83 -15.72 10.09
CA VAL A 372 -8.47 -15.17 9.90
C VAL A 372 -8.32 -13.85 10.66
N HIS A 373 -7.11 -13.53 11.12
CA HIS A 373 -6.84 -12.32 11.91
C HIS A 373 -7.54 -11.08 11.34
N HIS A 374 -8.28 -10.38 12.19
CA HIS A 374 -8.99 -9.17 11.84
C HIS A 374 -8.67 -8.04 12.82
N ARG A 375 -8.55 -6.82 12.30
CA ARG A 375 -8.17 -5.62 13.05
C ARG A 375 -9.14 -5.29 14.19
N GLY A 376 -10.44 -5.56 14.00
CA GLY A 376 -11.45 -5.40 15.05
C GLY A 376 -11.48 -6.53 16.09
N GLY A 377 -10.72 -7.61 15.88
CA GLY A 377 -10.88 -8.89 16.59
C GLY A 377 -11.81 -9.86 15.86
N ASN A 378 -11.85 -11.10 16.36
CA ASN A 378 -12.45 -12.27 15.71
C ASN A 378 -13.54 -12.98 16.53
N LEU A 379 -13.85 -12.51 17.76
CA LEU A 379 -14.70 -13.24 18.71
C LEU A 379 -16.11 -12.66 18.84
N GLN A 380 -16.35 -11.47 18.29
CA GLN A 380 -17.50 -10.64 18.65
C GLN A 380 -18.61 -10.55 17.60
N PHE A 381 -18.42 -11.12 16.40
CA PHE A 381 -19.34 -11.00 15.25
C PHE A 381 -20.10 -12.29 14.94
N PHE A 382 -19.41 -13.37 14.52
CA PHE A 382 -20.04 -14.67 14.21
C PHE A 382 -19.51 -15.77 15.13
N GLU A 383 -20.35 -16.75 15.49
CA GLU A 383 -19.93 -17.85 16.37
C GLU A 383 -19.28 -19.03 15.60
N SER A 384 -19.83 -19.39 14.44
CA SER A 384 -19.33 -20.42 13.53
C SER A 384 -19.87 -20.20 12.10
N LEU A 385 -19.55 -21.10 11.17
CA LEU A 385 -20.18 -21.13 9.84
C LEU A 385 -21.68 -21.50 9.89
N ASP A 386 -22.17 -22.06 11.00
CA ASP A 386 -23.58 -22.43 11.22
C ASP A 386 -24.43 -21.23 11.71
N ASP A 387 -23.82 -20.05 11.88
CA ASP A 387 -24.50 -18.85 12.33
C ASP A 387 -25.59 -18.42 11.31
N PRO A 388 -26.84 -18.16 11.74
CA PRO A 388 -27.92 -17.72 10.84
C PRO A 388 -27.60 -16.44 10.03
N ASP A 389 -26.77 -15.55 10.57
CA ASP A 389 -26.32 -14.35 9.85
C ASP A 389 -25.29 -14.73 8.75
N VAL A 390 -24.41 -15.71 9.00
CA VAL A 390 -23.49 -16.27 7.98
C VAL A 390 -24.26 -17.02 6.89
N ALA A 391 -25.24 -17.85 7.25
CA ALA A 391 -26.10 -18.55 6.29
C ALA A 391 -26.83 -17.55 5.35
N THR A 392 -27.27 -16.41 5.88
CA THR A 392 -27.89 -15.32 5.09
C THR A 392 -26.89 -14.67 4.13
N LEU A 393 -25.62 -14.50 4.52
CA LEU A 393 -24.58 -13.98 3.64
C LEU A 393 -24.23 -14.97 2.52
N LEU A 394 -24.16 -16.27 2.82
CA LEU A 394 -23.89 -17.32 1.85
C LEU A 394 -25.03 -17.46 0.82
N GLU A 395 -26.28 -17.42 1.27
CA GLU A 395 -27.48 -17.43 0.41
C GLU A 395 -27.43 -16.26 -0.60
N TRP A 396 -27.11 -15.06 -0.11
CA TRP A 396 -26.95 -13.88 -0.96
C TRP A 396 -25.79 -14.01 -1.95
N MET A 397 -24.59 -14.37 -1.50
CA MET A 397 -23.42 -14.51 -2.39
C MET A 397 -23.60 -15.63 -3.43
N SER A 398 -24.44 -16.64 -3.16
CA SER A 398 -24.81 -17.67 -4.13
C SER A 398 -25.63 -17.08 -5.29
N LEU A 399 -26.63 -16.23 -4.98
CA LEU A 399 -27.41 -15.51 -6.00
C LEU A 399 -26.54 -14.52 -6.79
N GLU A 400 -25.64 -13.80 -6.11
CA GLU A 400 -24.67 -12.90 -6.77
C GLU A 400 -23.75 -13.66 -7.74
N ARG A 401 -23.23 -14.82 -7.34
CA ARG A 401 -22.40 -15.67 -8.19
C ARG A 401 -23.15 -16.14 -9.44
N ALA A 402 -24.43 -16.52 -9.29
CA ALA A 402 -25.27 -16.88 -10.43
C ALA A 402 -25.50 -15.69 -11.38
N GLU A 403 -25.93 -14.53 -10.85
CA GLU A 403 -26.17 -13.31 -11.64
C GLU A 403 -24.93 -12.79 -12.38
N VAL A 404 -23.73 -13.00 -11.81
CA VAL A 404 -22.45 -12.69 -12.48
C VAL A 404 -22.13 -13.74 -13.54
N ALA A 405 -22.22 -15.04 -13.22
CA ALA A 405 -21.86 -16.11 -14.14
C ALA A 405 -22.71 -16.11 -15.42
N GLU A 406 -24.00 -15.76 -15.34
CA GLU A 406 -24.90 -15.61 -16.50
C GLU A 406 -24.44 -14.57 -17.53
N ARG A 407 -23.61 -13.59 -17.12
CA ARG A 407 -23.09 -12.52 -17.99
C ARG A 407 -21.73 -12.85 -18.59
N LEU A 408 -21.00 -13.81 -18.02
CA LEU A 408 -19.64 -14.11 -18.44
C LEU A 408 -19.64 -14.90 -19.74
N THR A 409 -18.78 -14.46 -20.66
CA THR A 409 -18.60 -15.07 -21.97
C THR A 409 -17.13 -15.37 -22.22
N SER A 410 -16.85 -16.42 -23.00
CA SER A 410 -15.54 -16.69 -23.60
C SER A 410 -15.75 -16.96 -25.09
N ARG A 411 -14.93 -16.34 -25.94
CA ARG A 411 -14.92 -16.55 -27.40
C ARG A 411 -16.32 -16.36 -28.02
N GLY A 412 -17.06 -15.38 -27.50
CA GLY A 412 -18.42 -15.02 -27.93
C GLY A 412 -19.55 -15.96 -27.48
N ARG A 413 -19.31 -16.88 -26.54
CA ARG A 413 -20.31 -17.81 -25.99
C ARG A 413 -20.42 -17.65 -24.46
N PRO A 414 -21.61 -17.82 -23.85
CA PRO A 414 -21.73 -17.92 -22.39
C PRO A 414 -20.88 -19.07 -21.83
N ILE A 415 -20.33 -18.89 -20.63
CA ILE A 415 -19.64 -19.98 -19.91
C ILE A 415 -20.65 -20.95 -19.28
N ASP A 416 -20.17 -22.13 -18.86
CA ASP A 416 -20.85 -22.95 -17.86
C ASP A 416 -20.76 -22.24 -16.48
N PRO A 417 -21.89 -21.86 -15.84
CA PRO A 417 -21.87 -21.25 -14.51
C PRO A 417 -21.24 -22.12 -13.42
N GLU A 418 -21.29 -23.45 -13.55
CA GLU A 418 -20.66 -24.38 -12.60
C GLU A 418 -19.15 -24.48 -12.78
N ALA A 419 -18.59 -24.05 -13.92
CA ALA A 419 -17.15 -24.01 -14.16
C ALA A 419 -16.46 -22.84 -13.45
N LEU A 420 -17.20 -21.77 -13.15
CA LEU A 420 -16.66 -20.60 -12.46
C LEU A 420 -16.14 -20.99 -11.06
N GLY A 421 -14.84 -20.84 -10.84
CA GLY A 421 -14.20 -21.20 -9.57
C GLY A 421 -13.87 -22.68 -9.39
N ARG A 422 -14.25 -23.56 -10.34
CA ARG A 422 -13.97 -25.00 -10.30
C ARG A 422 -12.55 -25.29 -10.80
N LEU A 423 -11.79 -26.06 -10.04
CA LEU A 423 -10.43 -26.48 -10.41
C LEU A 423 -10.49 -27.74 -11.28
N ASP A 424 -10.42 -27.58 -12.60
CA ASP A 424 -10.50 -28.69 -13.55
C ASP A 424 -9.13 -29.39 -13.74
N GLY A 425 -8.01 -28.66 -13.53
CA GLY A 425 -6.66 -29.19 -13.67
C GLY A 425 -5.57 -28.28 -13.11
N VAL A 426 -4.32 -28.70 -13.23
CA VAL A 426 -3.12 -27.91 -12.91
C VAL A 426 -2.16 -27.95 -14.09
N ALA A 427 -1.73 -26.76 -14.54
CA ALA A 427 -0.61 -26.62 -15.45
C ALA A 427 0.69 -26.35 -14.65
N PHE A 428 1.84 -26.79 -15.15
CA PHE A 428 3.14 -26.57 -14.51
C PHE A 428 4.28 -26.74 -15.53
N ILE A 429 5.46 -26.20 -15.23
CA ILE A 429 6.68 -26.43 -16.01
C ILE A 429 7.35 -27.71 -15.51
N ARG A 430 7.77 -28.61 -16.40
CA ARG A 430 8.85 -29.58 -16.12
C ARG A 430 10.15 -29.05 -16.71
N ALA A 431 11.22 -29.04 -15.93
CA ALA A 431 12.54 -28.54 -16.33
C ALA A 431 13.66 -29.46 -15.81
N PRO A 432 14.90 -29.38 -16.33
CA PRO A 432 16.04 -30.07 -15.73
C PRO A 432 16.27 -29.62 -14.29
N ARG A 433 16.47 -30.58 -13.38
CA ARG A 433 16.61 -30.31 -11.94
C ARG A 433 17.82 -29.42 -11.63
N HIS A 434 18.97 -29.75 -12.23
CA HIS A 434 20.22 -29.01 -12.04
C HIS A 434 20.30 -27.76 -12.94
N SER A 435 19.56 -26.72 -12.58
CA SER A 435 19.56 -25.40 -13.26
C SER A 435 19.90 -24.24 -12.33
N PRO A 436 21.09 -24.23 -11.67
CA PRO A 436 21.46 -23.21 -10.69
C PRO A 436 21.46 -21.81 -11.33
N ARG A 437 20.68 -20.90 -10.74
CA ARG A 437 20.41 -19.55 -11.25
C ARG A 437 20.08 -18.57 -10.12
N ARG A 438 20.88 -17.49 -9.99
CA ARG A 438 20.55 -16.34 -9.12
C ARG A 438 19.30 -15.62 -9.67
N TRP A 439 18.50 -15.00 -8.80
CA TRP A 439 17.15 -14.51 -9.16
C TRP A 439 17.10 -13.48 -10.30
N PHE A 440 18.15 -12.69 -10.49
CA PHE A 440 18.26 -11.69 -11.56
C PHE A 440 19.23 -12.09 -12.70
N ASP A 441 19.75 -13.31 -12.69
CA ASP A 441 20.70 -13.80 -13.71
C ASP A 441 20.00 -14.71 -14.73
N LEU A 442 19.68 -14.19 -15.91
CA LEU A 442 18.93 -14.91 -16.94
C LEU A 442 19.77 -15.30 -18.16
N ASP A 443 21.05 -14.93 -18.21
CA ASP A 443 21.83 -15.07 -19.43
C ASP A 443 22.17 -16.55 -19.70
N THR A 444 22.59 -17.31 -18.67
CA THR A 444 22.85 -18.75 -18.72
C THR A 444 21.62 -19.53 -19.23
N PHE A 445 21.75 -20.25 -20.35
CA PHE A 445 20.69 -21.01 -21.00
C PHE A 445 20.54 -22.43 -20.43
N TRP A 446 19.35 -22.76 -19.94
CA TRP A 446 19.01 -24.06 -19.36
C TRP A 446 17.90 -24.74 -20.19
N SER A 447 18.26 -25.32 -21.32
CA SER A 447 17.34 -25.99 -22.25
C SER A 447 16.74 -27.29 -21.70
N GLY A 448 15.53 -27.65 -22.16
CA GLY A 448 14.84 -28.90 -21.83
C GLY A 448 13.63 -28.70 -20.93
N SER A 449 12.99 -27.53 -20.99
CA SER A 449 11.78 -27.22 -20.21
C SER A 449 10.53 -27.06 -21.07
N ASP A 450 9.42 -27.59 -20.56
CA ASP A 450 8.12 -27.65 -21.23
C ASP A 450 6.98 -27.42 -20.24
N VAL A 451 5.85 -26.88 -20.71
CA VAL A 451 4.61 -26.77 -19.93
C VAL A 451 3.79 -28.04 -20.09
N PHE A 452 3.38 -28.60 -18.96
CA PHE A 452 2.50 -29.76 -18.86
C PHE A 452 1.15 -29.36 -18.26
N VAL A 453 0.09 -30.07 -18.64
CA VAL A 453 -1.26 -29.96 -18.06
C VAL A 453 -1.70 -31.30 -17.50
N GLN A 454 -2.03 -31.34 -16.22
CA GLN A 454 -2.58 -32.49 -15.50
C GLN A 454 -4.04 -32.19 -15.10
N PRO A 455 -5.05 -32.82 -15.74
CA PRO A 455 -6.42 -32.80 -15.22
C PRO A 455 -6.48 -33.45 -13.83
N LEU A 456 -7.33 -32.94 -12.93
CA LEU A 456 -7.50 -33.51 -11.58
C LEU A 456 -8.60 -34.59 -11.50
N ASN A 457 -9.54 -34.56 -12.44
CA ASN A 457 -10.70 -35.47 -12.44
C ASN A 457 -10.44 -36.79 -13.18
N ASP A 458 -9.33 -36.88 -13.93
CA ASP A 458 -8.97 -38.03 -14.76
C ASP A 458 -7.72 -38.74 -14.27
N SER A 459 -7.66 -40.06 -14.47
CA SER A 459 -6.43 -40.86 -14.26
C SER A 459 -5.43 -40.77 -15.43
N PHE A 460 -5.56 -39.77 -16.31
CA PHE A 460 -4.65 -39.60 -17.45
C PHE A 460 -3.33 -38.94 -17.02
N PRO A 461 -2.19 -39.30 -17.63
CA PRO A 461 -0.91 -38.67 -17.34
C PRO A 461 -0.87 -37.22 -17.87
N ALA A 462 -0.09 -36.37 -17.20
CA ALA A 462 0.15 -34.99 -17.61
C ALA A 462 0.59 -34.89 -19.08
N ARG A 463 -0.06 -34.02 -19.84
CA ARG A 463 0.17 -33.80 -21.28
C ARG A 463 1.13 -32.62 -21.49
N ASN A 464 2.19 -32.79 -22.28
CA ASN A 464 3.01 -31.69 -22.77
C ASN A 464 2.19 -30.83 -23.74
N VAL A 465 2.11 -29.52 -23.52
CA VAL A 465 1.36 -28.57 -24.36
C VAL A 465 2.26 -27.58 -25.10
N THR A 466 3.59 -27.71 -25.00
CA THR A 466 4.57 -26.82 -25.65
C THR A 466 5.49 -27.51 -26.67
N GLU A 467 5.58 -28.85 -26.67
CA GLU A 467 6.42 -29.65 -27.59
C GLU A 467 6.33 -29.20 -29.07
N PHE A 468 5.12 -28.89 -29.54
CA PHE A 468 4.87 -28.48 -30.93
C PHE A 468 5.48 -27.12 -31.31
N LEU A 469 5.85 -26.28 -30.34
CA LEU A 469 6.49 -24.98 -30.57
C LEU A 469 7.95 -25.10 -30.99
N HIS A 470 8.60 -26.22 -30.68
CA HIS A 470 10.06 -26.36 -30.81
C HIS A 470 10.53 -27.66 -31.49
N PRO A 471 9.99 -28.02 -32.68
CA PRO A 471 10.41 -29.21 -33.42
C PRO A 471 11.89 -29.22 -33.85
N ALA A 472 12.60 -28.09 -33.69
CA ALA A 472 14.02 -27.95 -33.98
C ALA A 472 14.96 -28.39 -32.83
N GLY A 473 14.46 -28.54 -31.60
CA GLY A 473 15.27 -28.91 -30.43
C GLY A 473 14.84 -28.24 -29.13
N PRO A 474 15.42 -28.64 -27.99
CA PRO A 474 14.95 -28.26 -26.65
C PRO A 474 15.06 -26.76 -26.38
N VAL A 475 13.98 -26.17 -25.88
CA VAL A 475 13.88 -24.76 -25.48
C VAL A 475 14.05 -24.58 -23.97
N GLU A 476 14.15 -23.32 -23.55
CA GLU A 476 13.97 -22.93 -22.15
C GLU A 476 12.67 -22.13 -21.98
N ILE A 477 11.84 -22.55 -21.03
CA ILE A 477 10.61 -21.86 -20.60
C ILE A 477 10.74 -21.52 -19.10
N GLN A 478 10.55 -20.24 -18.75
CA GLN A 478 10.88 -19.73 -17.40
C GLN A 478 9.66 -19.46 -16.51
N ALA A 479 8.54 -19.04 -17.10
CA ALA A 479 7.30 -18.72 -16.40
C ALA A 479 6.11 -18.64 -17.38
N PHE A 480 4.91 -18.89 -16.87
CA PHE A 480 3.65 -18.74 -17.62
C PHE A 480 2.46 -18.34 -16.72
N ASP A 481 1.35 -17.97 -17.35
CA ASP A 481 0.03 -17.77 -16.73
C ASP A 481 -1.10 -18.29 -17.63
N VAL A 482 -2.27 -18.53 -17.04
CA VAL A 482 -3.45 -19.16 -17.69
C VAL A 482 -4.57 -18.12 -17.80
N ARG A 483 -5.20 -17.96 -18.96
CA ARG A 483 -6.25 -16.95 -19.20
C ARG A 483 -7.49 -17.20 -18.32
N TYR A 484 -8.30 -16.16 -18.08
CA TYR A 484 -9.49 -16.24 -17.22
C TYR A 484 -10.52 -17.29 -17.64
N ASP A 485 -10.58 -17.66 -18.92
CA ASP A 485 -11.43 -18.74 -19.44
C ASP A 485 -10.80 -20.13 -19.39
N ALA A 486 -9.55 -20.25 -18.92
CA ALA A 486 -8.73 -21.46 -18.99
C ALA A 486 -8.62 -22.06 -20.41
N ARG A 487 -8.61 -21.21 -21.45
CA ARG A 487 -8.44 -21.62 -22.86
C ARG A 487 -7.25 -20.99 -23.56
N ALA A 488 -6.40 -20.24 -22.86
CA ALA A 488 -5.08 -19.87 -23.37
C ALA A 488 -4.00 -19.83 -22.28
N ILE A 489 -2.75 -20.00 -22.70
CA ILE A 489 -1.54 -19.92 -21.88
C ILE A 489 -0.59 -18.88 -22.47
N VAL A 490 -0.17 -17.89 -21.67
CA VAL A 490 0.91 -16.97 -22.04
C VAL A 490 2.19 -17.39 -21.34
N LEU A 491 3.30 -17.53 -22.06
CA LEU A 491 4.55 -18.08 -21.55
C LEU A 491 5.78 -17.33 -22.07
N SER A 492 6.87 -17.39 -21.30
CA SER A 492 8.18 -16.83 -21.66
C SER A 492 9.15 -17.94 -22.08
N MET A 493 9.59 -17.93 -23.34
CA MET A 493 10.43 -18.98 -23.96
C MET A 493 11.61 -18.40 -24.73
N ARG A 494 12.74 -19.13 -24.77
CA ARG A 494 13.84 -18.92 -25.73
C ARG A 494 14.37 -20.25 -26.27
N SER A 495 14.94 -20.22 -27.48
CA SER A 495 15.44 -21.40 -28.20
C SER A 495 16.97 -21.51 -28.31
N SER A 496 17.71 -20.51 -27.84
CA SER A 496 19.17 -20.46 -27.97
C SER A 496 19.79 -19.54 -26.91
N PRO A 497 21.07 -19.69 -26.55
CA PRO A 497 21.75 -18.73 -25.67
C PRO A 497 21.82 -17.31 -26.26
N ASP A 498 21.88 -17.18 -27.59
CA ASP A 498 21.97 -15.88 -28.31
C ASP A 498 20.60 -15.19 -28.55
N GLU A 499 19.53 -15.65 -27.88
CA GLU A 499 18.22 -14.97 -27.87
C GLU A 499 17.68 -14.97 -26.43
N GLY A 500 17.40 -13.78 -25.88
CA GLY A 500 16.73 -13.68 -24.58
C GLY A 500 15.25 -14.08 -24.68
N PHE A 501 14.58 -14.23 -23.54
CA PHE A 501 13.19 -14.71 -23.51
C PHE A 501 12.23 -13.86 -24.33
N ARG A 502 11.26 -14.51 -24.97
CA ARG A 502 10.19 -13.93 -25.78
C ARG A 502 8.85 -14.49 -25.33
N LEU A 503 7.80 -13.69 -25.48
CA LEU A 503 6.46 -14.08 -25.06
C LEU A 503 5.73 -14.79 -26.20
N TYR A 504 5.05 -15.88 -25.85
CA TYR A 504 4.19 -16.64 -26.75
C TYR A 504 2.85 -16.88 -26.07
N GLU A 505 1.78 -16.90 -26.87
CA GLU A 505 0.44 -17.29 -26.45
C GLU A 505 0.05 -18.58 -27.18
N ILE A 506 -0.49 -19.55 -26.44
CA ILE A 506 -1.04 -20.81 -26.94
C ILE A 506 -2.55 -20.81 -26.66
N GLU A 507 -3.38 -21.00 -27.67
CA GLU A 507 -4.81 -21.30 -27.51
C GLU A 507 -5.03 -22.80 -27.31
N LEU A 508 -6.03 -23.14 -26.49
CA LEU A 508 -6.43 -24.50 -26.15
C LEU A 508 -7.86 -24.80 -26.61
N ASP A 509 -8.10 -26.04 -27.04
CA ASP A 509 -9.44 -26.61 -27.18
C ASP A 509 -10.07 -26.94 -25.82
N ASP A 510 -11.32 -27.43 -25.85
CA ASP A 510 -12.05 -27.79 -24.63
C ASP A 510 -11.55 -29.08 -23.95
N ASP A 511 -10.74 -29.87 -24.65
CA ASP A 511 -10.01 -31.03 -24.13
C ASP A 511 -8.59 -30.66 -23.64
N LEU A 512 -8.25 -29.36 -23.57
CA LEU A 512 -6.95 -28.80 -23.19
C LEU A 512 -5.79 -29.25 -24.10
N ARG A 513 -6.03 -29.37 -25.41
CA ARG A 513 -4.99 -29.55 -26.44
C ARG A 513 -4.63 -28.21 -27.08
N PRO A 514 -3.35 -27.95 -27.40
CA PRO A 514 -2.98 -26.76 -28.16
C PRO A 514 -3.58 -26.80 -29.58
N VAL A 515 -4.21 -25.70 -29.99
CA VAL A 515 -4.78 -25.56 -31.35
C VAL A 515 -4.04 -24.55 -32.22
N SER A 516 -3.45 -23.51 -31.61
CA SER A 516 -2.65 -22.51 -32.30
C SER A 516 -1.72 -21.81 -31.32
N ALA A 517 -0.65 -21.20 -31.82
CA ALA A 517 0.20 -20.32 -31.04
C ALA A 517 0.69 -19.12 -31.85
N ARG A 518 0.93 -18.00 -31.16
CA ARG A 518 1.53 -16.79 -31.72
C ARG A 518 2.64 -16.25 -30.82
N ARG A 519 3.66 -15.64 -31.42
CA ARG A 519 4.68 -14.86 -30.70
C ARG A 519 4.14 -13.46 -30.46
N LEU A 520 4.11 -13.04 -29.19
CA LEU A 520 3.56 -11.77 -28.75
C LEU A 520 4.59 -10.63 -28.75
N THR A 521 5.87 -10.92 -28.46
CA THR A 521 6.92 -9.89 -28.37
C THR A 521 8.01 -10.03 -29.43
N HIS A 522 8.33 -8.89 -30.03
CA HIS A 522 9.29 -8.72 -31.12
C HIS A 522 10.32 -7.63 -30.72
N GLY A 523 11.33 -7.41 -31.55
CA GLY A 523 12.37 -6.41 -31.27
C GLY A 523 13.78 -6.99 -31.07
N PRO A 524 14.76 -6.14 -30.72
CA PRO A 524 16.18 -6.48 -30.77
C PRO A 524 16.57 -7.57 -29.77
N ARG A 525 17.55 -8.40 -30.15
CA ARG A 525 18.09 -9.47 -29.27
C ARG A 525 18.87 -8.92 -28.08
N HIS A 526 19.54 -7.79 -28.26
CA HIS A 526 20.38 -7.14 -27.26
C HIS A 526 20.04 -5.66 -27.11
N THR A 527 20.30 -5.11 -25.93
CA THR A 527 20.31 -3.67 -25.68
C THR A 527 21.44 -2.99 -26.48
N PRO A 528 21.45 -1.66 -26.63
CA PRO A 528 22.58 -0.93 -27.21
C PRO A 528 23.92 -1.14 -26.46
N SER A 529 23.87 -1.60 -25.20
CA SER A 529 25.04 -1.96 -24.39
C SER A 529 25.44 -3.45 -24.49
N GLY A 530 24.80 -4.24 -25.35
CA GLY A 530 25.14 -5.64 -25.60
C GLY A 530 24.56 -6.65 -24.60
N VAL A 531 23.66 -6.23 -23.69
CA VAL A 531 22.98 -7.12 -22.73
C VAL A 531 21.80 -7.81 -23.44
N LEU A 532 21.57 -9.10 -23.21
CA LEU A 532 20.41 -9.81 -23.76
C LEU A 532 19.09 -9.16 -23.31
N VAL A 533 18.17 -8.93 -24.26
CA VAL A 533 16.82 -8.45 -23.95
C VAL A 533 15.93 -9.64 -23.65
N HIS A 534 15.35 -9.67 -22.45
CA HIS A 534 14.44 -10.72 -21.99
C HIS A 534 13.05 -10.13 -21.74
N HIS A 535 12.00 -10.86 -22.11
CA HIS A 535 10.61 -10.62 -21.71
C HIS A 535 10.12 -11.85 -20.94
N ILE A 536 9.76 -11.68 -19.68
CA ILE A 536 9.63 -12.75 -18.69
C ILE A 536 8.50 -12.50 -17.70
N ASP A 537 8.20 -13.51 -16.88
CA ASP A 537 7.17 -13.48 -15.85
C ASP A 537 5.81 -12.91 -16.35
N PRO A 538 5.24 -13.38 -17.49
CA PRO A 538 4.00 -12.83 -18.02
C PRO A 538 2.79 -13.22 -17.16
N ILE A 539 1.82 -12.31 -17.04
CA ILE A 539 0.50 -12.54 -16.47
C ILE A 539 -0.60 -11.95 -17.36
N TYR A 540 -1.78 -12.55 -17.34
CA TYR A 540 -2.96 -11.94 -17.95
C TYR A 540 -3.51 -10.81 -17.07
N LEU A 541 -3.95 -9.74 -17.73
CA LEU A 541 -4.72 -8.63 -17.19
C LEU A 541 -6.11 -8.63 -17.83
N PRO A 542 -7.15 -8.14 -17.12
CA PRO A 542 -8.46 -7.92 -17.73
C PRO A 542 -8.37 -6.88 -18.86
N GLY A 543 -9.09 -7.13 -19.95
CA GLY A 543 -9.30 -6.18 -21.03
C GLY A 543 -10.30 -5.07 -20.66
N GLU A 544 -10.86 -4.40 -21.67
CA GLU A 544 -11.83 -3.32 -21.40
C GLU A 544 -13.23 -3.86 -21.06
N ARG A 545 -13.60 -5.04 -21.57
CA ARG A 545 -14.91 -5.68 -21.37
C ARG A 545 -14.77 -6.83 -20.38
N SER A 546 -14.88 -6.55 -19.09
CA SER A 546 -14.74 -7.57 -18.02
C SER A 546 -15.77 -8.71 -18.06
N GLU A 547 -16.81 -8.63 -18.88
CA GLU A 547 -17.76 -9.73 -19.13
C GLU A 547 -17.28 -10.72 -20.23
N ARG A 548 -16.22 -10.37 -20.99
CA ARG A 548 -15.51 -11.27 -21.93
C ARG A 548 -14.20 -11.74 -21.29
N LEU A 549 -14.15 -13.01 -20.91
CA LEU A 549 -12.98 -13.65 -20.29
C LEU A 549 -11.80 -13.81 -21.26
N ASP A 550 -12.07 -13.71 -22.56
CA ASP A 550 -11.09 -13.67 -23.66
C ASP A 550 -10.60 -12.25 -24.00
N ASP A 551 -11.24 -11.18 -23.52
CA ASP A 551 -10.74 -9.79 -23.67
C ASP A 551 -9.68 -9.53 -22.59
N VAL A 552 -8.41 -9.51 -23.01
CA VAL A 552 -7.26 -9.45 -22.09
C VAL A 552 -6.12 -8.56 -22.60
N ALA A 553 -5.27 -8.16 -21.66
CA ALA A 553 -3.93 -7.67 -21.93
C ALA A 553 -2.90 -8.56 -21.20
N VAL A 554 -1.61 -8.34 -21.43
CA VAL A 554 -0.52 -9.04 -20.71
C VAL A 554 0.35 -8.00 -20.02
N ALA A 555 0.65 -8.21 -18.74
CA ALA A 555 1.76 -7.54 -18.05
C ALA A 555 2.93 -8.51 -17.93
N PHE A 556 4.15 -8.01 -18.04
CA PHE A 556 5.37 -8.82 -17.99
C PHE A 556 6.56 -7.98 -17.54
N ALA A 557 7.61 -8.64 -17.03
CA ALA A 557 8.87 -7.98 -16.71
C ALA A 557 9.80 -7.96 -17.94
N SER A 558 10.51 -6.84 -18.18
CA SER A 558 11.53 -6.77 -19.23
C SER A 558 12.61 -5.73 -18.97
N ASN A 559 13.85 -6.09 -19.33
CA ASN A 559 15.02 -5.23 -19.30
C ASN A 559 15.25 -4.42 -20.60
N ALA A 560 14.23 -4.33 -21.47
CA ALA A 560 14.30 -3.58 -22.73
C ALA A 560 14.59 -2.07 -22.57
N GLY A 561 14.42 -1.51 -21.36
CA GLY A 561 14.85 -0.14 -21.04
C GLY A 561 16.37 0.08 -21.19
N GLY A 562 17.17 -0.98 -21.01
CA GLY A 562 18.63 -0.95 -21.18
C GLY A 562 19.39 -0.29 -20.03
N GLU A 563 18.73 -0.06 -18.91
CA GLU A 563 19.35 0.35 -17.64
C GLU A 563 20.01 -0.86 -16.91
N CYS A 564 20.99 -0.59 -16.04
CA CYS A 564 21.81 -1.59 -15.34
C CYS A 564 22.00 -1.23 -13.86
N GLY A 565 21.68 -2.15 -12.95
CA GLY A 565 21.62 -1.93 -11.50
C GLY A 565 22.15 -3.12 -10.68
N PRO A 566 22.43 -2.94 -9.38
CA PRO A 566 22.83 -4.03 -8.49
C PRO A 566 21.75 -5.12 -8.39
N SER A 567 22.15 -6.38 -8.51
CA SER A 567 21.28 -7.56 -8.31
C SER A 567 21.41 -8.21 -6.93
N GLU A 568 22.35 -7.74 -6.11
CA GLU A 568 22.69 -8.31 -4.80
C GLU A 568 22.96 -7.18 -3.78
N PRO A 569 22.84 -7.45 -2.47
CA PRO A 569 23.13 -6.47 -1.41
C PRO A 569 24.62 -6.11 -1.37
N GLU A 570 24.93 -4.84 -1.09
CA GLU A 570 26.33 -4.36 -0.99
C GLU A 570 27.09 -4.92 0.23
N ALA A 571 26.36 -5.31 1.28
CA ALA A 571 26.88 -6.06 2.42
C ALA A 571 25.76 -6.93 3.01
N LEU A 572 26.12 -8.04 3.66
CA LEU A 572 25.18 -8.87 4.40
C LEU A 572 24.96 -8.26 5.78
N VAL A 573 23.80 -7.63 5.98
CA VAL A 573 23.42 -6.99 7.25
C VAL A 573 22.78 -8.03 8.18
N GLY A 574 23.18 -8.04 9.45
CA GLY A 574 22.65 -8.92 10.49
C GLY A 574 22.68 -8.30 11.89
N GLU A 575 22.17 -9.04 12.88
CA GLU A 575 22.17 -8.64 14.28
C GLU A 575 22.72 -9.79 15.13
N SER A 576 23.66 -9.52 16.04
CA SER A 576 24.14 -10.54 16.97
C SER A 576 23.13 -10.80 18.10
N ASP A 577 23.03 -12.05 18.53
CA ASP A 577 22.23 -12.47 19.69
C ASP A 577 22.96 -12.23 21.01
N ASP A 578 24.19 -12.74 21.08
CA ASP A 578 25.04 -12.83 22.26
C ASP A 578 26.50 -13.07 21.84
N GLY A 579 27.44 -12.79 22.74
CA GLY A 579 28.88 -12.84 22.44
C GLY A 579 29.79 -12.26 23.51
N ASP A 580 31.10 -12.44 23.30
CA ASP A 580 32.19 -11.91 24.10
C ASP A 580 33.00 -10.87 23.27
N THR A 581 34.26 -10.59 23.61
CA THR A 581 35.09 -9.64 22.84
C THR A 581 35.61 -10.20 21.52
N GLN A 582 35.61 -11.53 21.34
CA GLN A 582 36.25 -12.22 20.21
C GLN A 582 35.28 -13.07 19.38
N SER A 583 34.11 -13.42 19.91
CA SER A 583 33.15 -14.31 19.26
C SER A 583 31.70 -13.93 19.55
N PHE A 584 30.80 -14.22 18.61
CA PHE A 584 29.37 -13.96 18.74
C PHE A 584 28.53 -14.96 17.94
N ILE A 585 27.22 -14.96 18.19
CA ILE A 585 26.22 -15.79 17.52
C ILE A 585 25.20 -14.89 16.81
N ASP A 586 24.73 -15.33 15.64
CA ASP A 586 23.52 -14.84 14.96
C ASP A 586 22.70 -16.09 14.54
N VAL A 587 21.54 -16.31 15.17
CA VAL A 587 20.68 -17.48 14.94
C VAL A 587 19.83 -17.40 13.67
N GLU A 588 19.70 -16.21 13.06
CA GLU A 588 18.97 -16.04 11.79
C GLU A 588 19.90 -16.20 10.57
N ARG A 589 21.21 -16.06 10.77
CA ARG A 589 22.25 -16.21 9.74
C ARG A 589 22.46 -17.68 9.34
N ALA A 590 21.80 -18.09 8.26
CA ALA A 590 21.76 -19.47 7.79
C ALA A 590 22.92 -19.90 6.86
N GLU A 591 23.84 -19.00 6.48
CA GLU A 591 25.00 -19.31 5.63
C GLU A 591 25.81 -20.52 6.13
N SER A 592 26.21 -21.41 5.22
CA SER A 592 26.95 -22.64 5.55
C SER A 592 28.30 -22.34 6.22
N ALA A 593 28.70 -23.19 7.16
CA ALA A 593 30.01 -23.09 7.83
C ALA A 593 31.17 -22.87 6.83
N HIS A 594 32.16 -22.09 7.26
CA HIS A 594 33.33 -21.65 6.52
C HIS A 594 33.09 -20.72 5.32
N SER A 595 31.85 -20.53 4.84
CA SER A 595 31.56 -19.70 3.65
C SER A 595 31.84 -18.20 3.83
N LEU A 596 31.90 -17.73 5.08
CA LEU A 596 32.15 -16.33 5.45
C LEU A 596 33.53 -16.11 6.08
N GLU A 597 34.44 -17.09 6.05
CA GLU A 597 35.81 -16.92 6.57
C GLU A 597 36.65 -15.99 5.66
N GLY A 598 37.57 -15.24 6.27
CA GLY A 598 38.42 -14.24 5.61
C GLY A 598 37.75 -12.87 5.34
N ARG A 599 36.41 -12.79 5.46
CA ARG A 599 35.62 -11.57 5.20
C ARG A 599 35.89 -10.47 6.22
N SER A 600 35.75 -9.23 5.79
CA SER A 600 35.64 -8.08 6.68
C SER A 600 34.21 -7.95 7.22
N LEU A 601 34.08 -7.65 8.51
CA LEU A 601 32.83 -7.34 9.20
C LEU A 601 32.97 -5.97 9.88
N LEU A 602 32.00 -5.09 9.64
CA LEU A 602 31.87 -3.77 10.28
C LEU A 602 30.70 -3.78 11.27
N PHE A 603 30.92 -3.35 12.51
CA PHE A 603 29.82 -3.07 13.44
C PHE A 603 29.20 -1.72 13.11
N VAL A 604 27.93 -1.73 12.71
CA VAL A 604 27.18 -0.54 12.27
C VAL A 604 26.21 -0.03 13.34
N GLY A 605 25.99 -0.84 14.38
CA GLY A 605 25.27 -0.48 15.61
C GLY A 605 25.85 -1.18 16.85
N GLY A 606 25.14 -1.10 17.97
CA GLY A 606 25.58 -1.65 19.25
C GLY A 606 26.81 -0.99 19.90
N PRO A 607 27.37 -1.59 20.97
CA PRO A 607 28.42 -0.99 21.81
C PRO A 607 29.78 -0.77 21.13
N ASN A 608 30.03 -1.44 20.00
CA ASN A 608 31.27 -1.44 19.22
C ASN A 608 31.10 -0.77 17.83
N ARG A 609 30.04 0.02 17.61
CA ARG A 609 29.79 0.71 16.33
C ARG A 609 31.04 1.46 15.84
N GLY A 610 31.41 1.23 14.57
CA GLY A 610 32.61 1.76 13.92
C GLY A 610 33.80 0.79 13.90
N GLU A 611 33.83 -0.22 14.78
CA GLU A 611 34.89 -1.25 14.77
C GLU A 611 34.75 -2.19 13.56
N SER A 612 35.89 -2.54 12.96
CA SER A 612 35.97 -3.55 11.89
C SER A 612 36.87 -4.72 12.30
N ARG A 613 36.48 -5.95 11.95
CA ARG A 613 37.24 -7.19 12.24
C ARG A 613 37.22 -8.13 11.04
N ARG A 614 38.11 -9.12 11.04
CA ARG A 614 38.14 -10.23 10.06
C ARG A 614 37.53 -11.48 10.69
N ILE A 615 36.65 -12.15 9.96
CA ILE A 615 36.10 -13.45 10.38
C ILE A 615 37.18 -14.51 10.17
N VAL A 616 37.75 -15.04 11.26
CA VAL A 616 38.77 -16.12 11.20
C VAL A 616 38.16 -17.52 11.31
N ARG A 617 36.92 -17.62 11.83
CA ARG A 617 36.17 -18.87 11.86
C ARG A 617 34.67 -18.60 11.75
N HIS A 618 33.98 -19.39 10.94
CA HIS A 618 32.53 -19.38 10.79
C HIS A 618 32.00 -20.81 10.88
N VAL A 619 31.18 -21.11 11.88
CA VAL A 619 30.60 -22.46 12.08
C VAL A 619 29.10 -22.36 12.35
N GLY A 620 28.35 -23.43 12.10
CA GLY A 620 26.94 -23.52 12.48
C GLY A 620 26.73 -23.57 14.00
N VAL A 621 25.50 -23.34 14.43
CA VAL A 621 25.06 -23.55 15.82
C VAL A 621 24.42 -24.93 16.01
N ASP A 622 24.54 -25.52 17.20
CA ASP A 622 24.03 -26.87 17.48
C ASP A 622 22.49 -26.99 17.41
N SER A 623 21.78 -25.86 17.44
CA SER A 623 20.32 -25.79 17.49
C SER A 623 19.62 -25.78 16.12
N GLY A 624 20.34 -25.70 14.99
CA GLY A 624 19.74 -25.63 13.65
C GLY A 624 20.51 -24.71 12.70
N PRO A 625 19.86 -24.09 11.69
CA PRO A 625 20.49 -22.98 10.96
C PRO A 625 20.75 -21.82 11.92
N GLY A 626 21.81 -21.06 11.64
CA GLY A 626 22.39 -20.06 12.54
C GLY A 626 23.91 -20.18 12.54
N SER A 627 24.60 -19.07 12.81
CA SER A 627 26.04 -18.92 12.67
C SER A 627 26.71 -18.47 13.96
N ARG A 628 27.86 -19.07 14.27
CA ARG A 628 28.83 -18.56 15.24
C ARG A 628 30.06 -18.05 14.51
N PHE A 629 30.48 -16.84 14.86
CA PHE A 629 31.64 -16.16 14.31
C PHE A 629 32.76 -16.04 15.35
N VAL A 630 34.01 -16.16 14.91
CA VAL A 630 35.21 -15.81 15.67
C VAL A 630 36.00 -14.77 14.88
N LEU A 631 36.46 -13.74 15.59
CA LEU A 631 37.14 -12.57 15.05
C LEU A 631 38.66 -12.68 15.23
N ASP A 632 39.41 -12.00 14.35
CA ASP A 632 40.87 -12.01 14.35
C ASP A 632 41.49 -11.36 15.59
N GLN A 633 40.79 -10.37 16.18
CA GLN A 633 41.26 -9.55 17.30
C GLN A 633 40.09 -9.19 18.21
N ASP A 634 40.36 -9.06 19.52
CA ASP A 634 39.39 -8.61 20.51
C ASP A 634 38.80 -7.23 20.17
N LEU A 635 37.52 -7.05 20.49
CA LEU A 635 36.83 -5.76 20.49
C LEU A 635 37.02 -5.01 21.81
N PRO A 636 36.90 -3.67 21.82
CA PRO A 636 37.02 -2.88 23.04
C PRO A 636 35.95 -3.20 24.11
N ARG A 637 34.83 -3.81 23.71
CA ARG A 637 33.71 -4.21 24.59
C ARG A 637 33.13 -5.55 24.13
N PRO A 638 32.52 -6.35 25.02
CA PRO A 638 31.81 -7.57 24.63
C PRO A 638 30.69 -7.30 23.60
N ILE A 639 30.49 -8.23 22.68
CA ILE A 639 29.43 -8.20 21.67
C ILE A 639 28.12 -8.67 22.32
N GLY A 640 27.33 -7.71 22.80
CA GLY A 640 25.91 -7.95 23.06
C GLY A 640 25.11 -7.93 21.75
N ARG A 641 23.83 -7.56 21.82
CA ARG A 641 23.03 -7.27 20.62
C ARG A 641 23.59 -6.08 19.86
N SER A 642 24.11 -6.34 18.67
CA SER A 642 24.86 -5.38 17.84
C SER A 642 24.57 -5.62 16.36
N GLU A 643 24.19 -4.57 15.65
CA GLU A 643 23.99 -4.60 14.21
C GLU A 643 25.35 -4.59 13.48
N TYR A 644 25.52 -5.48 12.50
CA TYR A 644 26.77 -5.64 11.76
C TYR A 644 26.53 -5.79 10.25
N ALA A 645 27.56 -5.54 9.46
CA ALA A 645 27.56 -5.69 7.99
C ALA A 645 28.81 -6.46 7.54
N ILE A 646 28.62 -7.58 6.81
CA ILE A 646 29.71 -8.40 6.24
C ILE A 646 29.91 -8.07 4.76
N GLU A 647 31.16 -7.91 4.35
CA GLU A 647 31.60 -7.68 2.98
C GLU A 647 31.06 -8.71 1.97
N ALA A 648 30.35 -8.23 0.93
CA ALA A 648 29.87 -9.07 -0.17
C ALA A 648 31.01 -9.63 -1.06
N HIS A 649 30.74 -10.69 -1.83
CA HIS A 649 31.75 -11.28 -2.74
C HIS A 649 31.66 -10.72 -4.17
N ASP A 650 30.46 -10.76 -4.74
CA ASP A 650 30.22 -10.45 -6.13
C ASP A 650 29.17 -9.34 -6.20
N LEU A 651 29.59 -8.08 -6.32
CA LEU A 651 28.68 -6.94 -6.49
C LEU A 651 28.11 -6.87 -7.92
N ALA A 652 27.46 -7.95 -8.33
CA ALA A 652 26.94 -8.14 -9.68
C ALA A 652 25.96 -7.01 -10.04
N ARG A 653 26.21 -6.40 -11.20
CA ARG A 653 25.25 -5.55 -11.89
C ARG A 653 24.66 -6.35 -13.05
N ARG A 654 23.35 -6.20 -13.25
CA ARG A 654 22.56 -6.85 -14.30
C ARG A 654 21.62 -5.83 -14.94
N GLY A 655 21.08 -6.16 -16.11
CA GLY A 655 20.07 -5.33 -16.76
C GLY A 655 18.83 -5.24 -15.87
N THR A 656 18.40 -4.05 -15.50
CA THR A 656 17.25 -3.85 -14.62
C THR A 656 15.97 -4.21 -15.36
N PHE A 657 15.08 -4.93 -14.70
CA PHE A 657 13.74 -5.20 -15.22
C PHE A 657 12.77 -4.09 -14.81
N ASP A 658 11.91 -3.70 -15.75
CA ASP A 658 10.71 -2.89 -15.50
C ASP A 658 9.47 -3.75 -15.77
N ILE A 659 8.29 -3.31 -15.30
CA ILE A 659 7.02 -3.89 -15.77
C ILE A 659 6.59 -3.20 -17.07
N TRP A 660 6.12 -4.00 -18.02
CA TRP A 660 5.61 -3.59 -19.32
C TRP A 660 4.21 -4.16 -19.53
N ARG A 661 3.41 -3.51 -20.37
CA ARG A 661 2.08 -3.97 -20.80
C ARG A 661 2.02 -4.12 -22.31
N LEU A 662 1.34 -5.17 -22.76
CA LEU A 662 0.93 -5.39 -24.15
C LEU A 662 -0.58 -5.61 -24.19
N THR A 663 -1.31 -4.88 -25.01
CA THR A 663 -2.73 -5.17 -25.29
C THR A 663 -2.85 -6.24 -26.37
N LEU A 664 -3.84 -7.14 -26.25
CA LEU A 664 -4.07 -8.23 -27.19
C LEU A 664 -5.40 -8.03 -27.93
N PRO A 665 -5.47 -7.11 -28.91
CA PRO A 665 -6.68 -6.94 -29.72
C PRO A 665 -6.98 -8.18 -30.57
N ASP A 666 -8.23 -8.28 -31.05
CA ASP A 666 -8.70 -9.25 -32.06
C ASP A 666 -8.01 -9.09 -33.45
N ALA A 667 -6.96 -8.24 -33.57
CA ALA A 667 -6.25 -7.93 -34.81
C ALA A 667 -4.99 -8.79 -35.00
N GLU A 668 -4.56 -9.00 -36.26
CA GLU A 668 -3.34 -9.75 -36.57
C GLU A 668 -2.06 -9.01 -36.16
N GLU A 669 -2.03 -7.68 -36.30
CA GLU A 669 -0.90 -6.84 -35.91
C GLU A 669 -1.06 -6.38 -34.45
N LEU A 670 -0.09 -6.77 -33.61
CA LEU A 670 -0.05 -6.39 -32.20
C LEU A 670 0.63 -5.02 -32.03
N PRO A 671 0.15 -4.16 -31.12
CA PRO A 671 0.83 -2.90 -30.81
C PRO A 671 2.16 -3.14 -30.08
N GLU A 672 3.06 -2.16 -30.15
CA GLU A 672 4.32 -2.21 -29.40
C GLU A 672 4.08 -2.20 -27.87
N PRO A 673 4.81 -3.03 -27.09
CA PRO A 673 4.68 -3.03 -25.63
C PRO A 673 5.05 -1.69 -24.99
N ARG A 674 4.30 -1.28 -23.97
CA ARG A 674 4.45 0.01 -23.29
C ARG A 674 5.00 -0.17 -21.88
N ARG A 675 6.11 0.49 -21.57
CA ARG A 675 6.74 0.52 -20.23
C ARG A 675 5.76 1.13 -19.21
N MET A 676 5.58 0.45 -18.08
CA MET A 676 4.74 0.90 -16.96
C MET A 676 5.57 1.48 -15.84
N THR A 677 6.76 0.94 -15.57
CA THR A 677 7.62 1.37 -14.47
C THR A 677 8.92 1.98 -14.96
N PHE A 678 9.43 3.00 -14.25
CA PHE A 678 10.59 3.80 -14.64
C PHE A 678 11.55 3.98 -13.46
N GLY A 679 11.66 2.98 -12.60
CA GLY A 679 12.50 3.03 -11.39
C GLY A 679 13.98 2.71 -11.68
N PRO A 680 14.89 3.00 -10.74
CA PRO A 680 16.25 2.46 -10.77
C PRO A 680 16.34 1.07 -10.10
N GLY A 681 15.20 0.54 -9.65
CA GLY A 681 15.08 -0.78 -9.03
C GLY A 681 15.05 -1.91 -10.06
N GLN A 682 14.82 -3.13 -9.58
CA GLN A 682 14.53 -4.28 -10.43
C GLN A 682 13.13 -4.78 -10.13
N ASP A 683 12.26 -4.72 -11.14
CA ASP A 683 10.84 -5.03 -11.06
C ASP A 683 10.56 -6.40 -11.66
N ARG A 684 10.12 -7.37 -10.86
CA ARG A 684 9.91 -8.77 -11.28
C ARG A 684 8.69 -9.42 -10.62
N ARG A 685 8.29 -10.59 -11.14
CA ARG A 685 7.13 -11.38 -10.68
C ARG A 685 5.86 -10.53 -10.53
N PRO A 686 5.34 -9.94 -11.63
CA PRO A 686 4.05 -9.29 -11.58
C PRO A 686 2.96 -10.30 -11.18
N THR A 687 2.02 -9.82 -10.39
CA THR A 687 0.78 -10.48 -9.98
C THR A 687 -0.35 -9.46 -10.06
N LEU A 688 -1.58 -9.87 -9.80
CA LEU A 688 -2.75 -9.01 -9.86
C LEU A 688 -3.49 -9.02 -8.52
N ARG A 689 -3.85 -7.85 -8.03
CA ARG A 689 -4.71 -7.67 -6.86
C ARG A 689 -6.18 -7.71 -7.27
N THR A 690 -7.09 -8.05 -6.36
CA THR A 690 -8.53 -7.99 -6.63
C THR A 690 -9.10 -6.59 -6.89
N SER A 691 -8.28 -5.55 -6.68
CA SER A 691 -8.55 -4.17 -7.10
C SER A 691 -8.16 -3.85 -8.55
N GLY A 692 -7.61 -4.81 -9.31
CA GLY A 692 -7.12 -4.57 -10.68
C GLY A 692 -5.70 -3.99 -10.77
N GLU A 693 -5.04 -3.82 -9.62
CA GLU A 693 -3.69 -3.27 -9.54
C GLU A 693 -2.65 -4.36 -9.77
N VAL A 694 -1.68 -4.08 -10.65
CA VAL A 694 -0.54 -4.95 -10.92
C VAL A 694 0.44 -4.80 -9.76
N MET A 695 0.62 -5.85 -8.98
CA MET A 695 1.60 -5.91 -7.89
C MET A 695 2.88 -6.59 -8.39
N PHE A 696 4.04 -6.26 -7.84
CA PHE A 696 5.33 -6.83 -8.27
C PHE A 696 6.40 -6.62 -7.19
N THR A 697 7.47 -7.41 -7.24
CA THR A 697 8.69 -7.15 -6.45
C THR A 697 9.45 -6.00 -7.08
N SER A 698 9.70 -4.90 -6.36
CA SER A 698 10.62 -3.82 -6.77
C SER A 698 11.81 -3.74 -5.81
N VAL A 699 13.02 -3.97 -6.30
CA VAL A 699 14.24 -3.86 -5.49
C VAL A 699 14.63 -2.40 -5.22
N ARG A 700 14.70 -2.03 -3.95
CA ARG A 700 15.38 -0.81 -3.47
C ARG A 700 16.84 -1.16 -3.17
N ASN A 701 17.76 -0.74 -4.04
CA ASN A 701 19.20 -1.09 -4.02
C ASN A 701 20.13 0.14 -4.08
N GLY A 702 19.64 1.34 -3.75
CA GLY A 702 20.43 2.57 -3.84
C GLY A 702 20.43 3.36 -2.53
N GLY A 703 21.56 3.42 -1.84
CA GLY A 703 21.74 4.27 -0.66
C GLY A 703 21.58 3.56 0.68
N TRP A 704 21.67 4.34 1.76
CA TRP A 704 22.00 3.86 3.11
C TRP A 704 20.99 4.30 4.17
N GLN A 705 20.92 3.56 5.28
CA GLN A 705 20.12 3.90 6.46
C GLN A 705 20.90 3.65 7.75
N ALA A 706 21.50 4.72 8.31
CA ALA A 706 22.41 4.66 9.47
C ALA A 706 23.51 3.59 9.27
N ASP A 707 24.41 3.86 8.33
CA ASP A 707 25.56 3.03 7.97
C ASP A 707 25.28 1.58 7.52
N ARG A 708 24.00 1.23 7.30
CA ARG A 708 23.57 -0.03 6.66
C ARG A 708 23.20 0.22 5.19
N PRO A 709 23.67 -0.59 4.23
CA PRO A 709 23.23 -0.49 2.84
C PRO A 709 21.77 -0.96 2.72
N VAL A 710 20.96 -0.23 1.96
CA VAL A 710 19.56 -0.61 1.74
C VAL A 710 19.48 -1.53 0.52
N TYR A 711 19.20 -2.81 0.77
CA TYR A 711 18.79 -3.78 -0.23
C TYR A 711 17.48 -4.45 0.19
N ASN A 712 16.37 -4.16 -0.50
CA ASN A 712 15.06 -4.73 -0.16
C ASN A 712 14.13 -4.77 -1.39
N GLY A 713 13.79 -5.97 -1.83
CA GLY A 713 12.72 -6.24 -2.81
C GLY A 713 11.35 -6.23 -2.14
N ALA A 714 10.78 -5.06 -1.96
CA ALA A 714 9.45 -4.88 -1.41
C ALA A 714 8.37 -5.13 -2.48
N ILE A 715 7.14 -5.47 -2.07
CA ILE A 715 6.00 -5.53 -2.98
C ILE A 715 5.53 -4.10 -3.26
N TYR A 716 5.54 -3.71 -4.52
CA TYR A 716 4.92 -2.49 -5.04
C TYR A 716 3.65 -2.83 -5.81
N ARG A 717 2.84 -1.80 -6.06
CA ARG A 717 1.67 -1.87 -6.93
C ARG A 717 1.57 -0.63 -7.83
N VAL A 718 1.01 -0.84 -9.01
CA VAL A 718 0.57 0.20 -9.95
C VAL A 718 -0.81 -0.15 -10.47
N GLN A 719 -1.55 0.85 -10.91
CA GLN A 719 -2.74 0.64 -11.73
C GLN A 719 -2.32 0.04 -13.08
N ALA A 720 -3.21 -0.67 -13.78
CA ALA A 720 -2.88 -1.37 -15.04
C ALA A 720 -2.33 -0.48 -16.19
N GLY A 721 -2.32 0.85 -16.04
CA GLY A 721 -1.66 1.79 -16.95
C GLY A 721 -0.22 2.20 -16.57
N GLY A 722 0.24 1.84 -15.35
CA GLY A 722 1.51 2.22 -14.69
C GLY A 722 1.40 3.31 -13.61
N PHE A 723 0.22 3.92 -13.47
CA PHE A 723 -0.07 5.04 -12.56
C PHE A 723 -0.15 4.63 -11.07
N ASP A 724 0.02 5.60 -10.17
CA ASP A 724 0.03 5.47 -8.70
C ASP A 724 1.07 4.44 -8.19
N TYR A 725 2.35 4.63 -8.55
CA TYR A 725 3.46 3.78 -8.11
C TYR A 725 3.64 3.81 -6.58
N HIS A 726 3.06 2.80 -5.94
CA HIS A 726 2.92 2.75 -4.50
C HIS A 726 3.54 1.48 -3.91
N ILE A 727 4.08 1.59 -2.69
CA ILE A 727 4.51 0.40 -1.95
C ILE A 727 3.28 -0.30 -1.40
N HIS A 728 3.15 -1.59 -1.64
CA HIS A 728 2.12 -2.41 -1.02
C HIS A 728 2.57 -2.92 0.36
N ALA A 729 3.76 -3.52 0.46
CA ALA A 729 4.33 -4.00 1.72
C ALA A 729 5.82 -4.38 1.60
N GLY A 730 6.48 -4.68 2.73
CA GLY A 730 7.87 -5.19 2.76
C GLY A 730 8.95 -4.11 2.83
N ASN A 731 8.60 -2.82 2.81
CA ASN A 731 9.55 -1.69 2.65
C ASN A 731 10.71 -1.60 3.66
N ARG A 732 10.54 -2.23 4.83
CA ARG A 732 11.56 -2.46 5.84
C ARG A 732 11.41 -3.91 6.25
N SER A 733 12.49 -4.68 6.14
CA SER A 733 12.48 -6.11 6.39
C SER A 733 13.90 -6.67 6.48
N ARG A 734 14.04 -7.77 7.23
CA ARG A 734 15.18 -8.68 7.30
C ARG A 734 15.32 -9.55 6.06
N TYR A 735 14.21 -9.86 5.37
CA TYR A 735 14.23 -10.65 4.14
C TYR A 735 14.67 -9.77 2.95
N PRO A 736 15.70 -10.16 2.17
CA PRO A 736 16.14 -9.37 1.03
C PRO A 736 15.11 -9.23 -0.10
N LEU A 737 14.24 -10.24 -0.32
CA LEU A 737 13.21 -10.22 -1.36
C LEU A 737 11.86 -10.78 -0.85
N TYR A 738 10.79 -10.07 -1.19
CA TYR A 738 9.41 -10.55 -1.22
C TYR A 738 9.01 -10.79 -2.67
N SER A 739 8.32 -11.88 -2.98
CA SER A 739 7.82 -12.14 -4.33
C SER A 739 6.56 -12.99 -4.36
N ASP A 740 5.96 -13.10 -5.55
CA ASP A 740 4.73 -13.86 -5.84
C ASP A 740 3.56 -13.52 -4.89
N ALA A 741 3.45 -12.24 -4.50
CA ALA A 741 2.38 -11.76 -3.62
C ALA A 741 1.00 -11.89 -4.29
N ARG A 742 0.14 -12.76 -3.79
CA ARG A 742 -1.20 -13.04 -4.38
C ARG A 742 -2.26 -13.09 -3.29
N GLU A 743 -3.39 -12.44 -3.51
CA GLU A 743 -4.50 -12.44 -2.54
C GLU A 743 -5.22 -13.80 -2.50
N LEU A 744 -5.45 -14.30 -1.29
CA LEU A 744 -6.37 -15.40 -0.97
C LEU A 744 -7.83 -14.90 -0.98
N PRO A 745 -8.83 -15.80 -1.12
CA PRO A 745 -10.25 -15.46 -0.96
C PRO A 745 -10.57 -14.68 0.33
N SER A 746 -9.86 -15.00 1.42
CA SER A 746 -9.97 -14.38 2.75
C SER A 746 -9.36 -12.98 2.86
N GLY A 747 -8.79 -12.46 1.77
CA GLY A 747 -8.15 -11.15 1.69
C GLY A 747 -6.79 -11.03 2.35
N LEU A 748 -6.28 -12.14 2.91
CA LEU A 748 -4.85 -12.32 3.18
C LEU A 748 -4.09 -12.45 1.85
N GLU A 749 -2.77 -12.39 1.92
CA GLU A 749 -1.88 -12.70 0.80
C GLU A 749 -1.01 -13.92 1.11
N VAL A 750 -0.60 -14.64 0.07
CA VAL A 750 0.53 -15.56 0.12
C VAL A 750 1.75 -14.85 -0.46
N ARG A 751 2.93 -15.04 0.14
CA ARG A 751 4.21 -14.48 -0.34
C ARG A 751 5.35 -15.48 -0.19
N LEU A 752 6.31 -15.39 -1.10
CA LEU A 752 7.60 -16.07 -1.02
C LEU A 752 8.67 -15.09 -0.51
N LEU A 753 9.38 -15.47 0.56
CA LEU A 753 10.43 -14.68 1.21
C LEU A 753 11.79 -15.36 0.97
N HIS A 754 12.72 -14.69 0.29
CA HIS A 754 14.00 -15.29 -0.15
C HIS A 754 15.11 -14.26 -0.37
N ASP A 755 16.25 -14.73 -0.87
CA ASP A 755 17.48 -13.98 -1.08
C ASP A 755 17.90 -13.98 -2.57
N PRO A 756 18.32 -12.83 -3.15
CA PRO A 756 18.68 -12.74 -4.57
C PRO A 756 19.86 -13.64 -4.97
N ARG A 757 20.75 -13.96 -4.02
CA ARG A 757 21.92 -14.85 -4.19
C ARG A 757 21.50 -16.32 -4.34
N GLY A 758 20.27 -16.66 -3.93
CA GLY A 758 19.73 -18.02 -3.96
C GLY A 758 19.68 -18.57 -5.39
N LEU A 759 20.30 -19.73 -5.60
CA LEU A 759 20.45 -20.39 -6.90
C LEU A 759 19.20 -21.17 -7.35
N TRP A 760 18.24 -21.35 -6.44
CA TRP A 760 17.07 -22.22 -6.66
C TRP A 760 15.74 -21.47 -6.69
N GLY A 761 15.76 -20.13 -6.61
CA GLY A 761 14.56 -19.28 -6.63
C GLY A 761 13.50 -19.66 -5.61
N ALA A 762 13.93 -20.12 -4.43
CA ALA A 762 13.11 -20.74 -3.39
C ALA A 762 13.49 -20.21 -1.99
N GLY A 763 12.58 -20.35 -1.04
CA GLY A 763 12.72 -19.85 0.33
C GLY A 763 11.49 -20.15 1.21
N VAL A 764 11.16 -19.20 2.08
CA VAL A 764 10.09 -19.32 3.08
C VAL A 764 8.74 -18.96 2.48
N LEU A 765 7.74 -19.81 2.70
CA LEU A 765 6.34 -19.53 2.37
C LEU A 765 5.66 -18.88 3.57
N ALA A 766 5.06 -17.70 3.36
CA ALA A 766 4.37 -16.95 4.40
C ALA A 766 2.98 -16.50 3.96
N VAL A 767 2.09 -16.40 4.94
CA VAL A 767 0.79 -15.72 4.81
C VAL A 767 0.93 -14.31 5.37
N ALA A 768 0.32 -13.32 4.71
CA ALA A 768 0.49 -11.91 5.03
C ALA A 768 -0.84 -11.16 5.09
N ASP A 769 -0.88 -10.06 5.85
CA ASP A 769 -2.01 -9.13 5.88
C ASP A 769 -1.51 -7.68 5.88
N HIS A 770 -1.75 -6.96 4.79
CA HIS A 770 -1.40 -5.53 4.68
C HIS A 770 -2.31 -4.62 5.54
N GLY A 771 -3.45 -5.11 6.02
CA GLY A 771 -4.41 -4.36 6.83
C GLY A 771 -4.11 -4.34 8.34
N LEU A 772 -3.13 -5.11 8.82
CA LEU A 772 -2.83 -5.23 10.26
C LEU A 772 -1.80 -4.21 10.80
N GLY A 773 -1.16 -3.43 9.94
CA GLY A 773 -0.31 -2.30 10.34
C GLY A 773 1.06 -2.28 9.65
N PRO A 774 2.04 -1.56 10.21
CA PRO A 774 3.38 -1.48 9.64
C PRO A 774 4.10 -2.84 9.64
N ASN A 775 4.78 -3.18 8.54
CA ASN A 775 5.80 -4.24 8.51
C ASN A 775 6.87 -3.93 9.57
N LEU A 776 6.84 -4.65 10.68
CA LEU A 776 7.96 -4.76 11.62
C LEU A 776 8.17 -6.25 11.88
N GLU A 777 9.41 -6.67 11.76
CA GLU A 777 9.87 -7.92 12.34
C GLU A 777 10.67 -7.57 13.60
N THR A 778 10.57 -8.39 14.64
CA THR A 778 11.19 -8.12 15.95
C THR A 778 12.71 -8.09 15.93
N GLU A 779 13.31 -8.59 14.84
CA GLU A 779 14.74 -8.85 14.68
C GLU A 779 15.23 -8.29 13.33
N ASN A 780 14.54 -7.27 12.79
CA ASN A 780 14.94 -6.60 11.54
C ASN A 780 16.19 -5.72 11.75
N PRO A 781 17.37 -6.11 11.24
CA PRO A 781 18.61 -5.37 11.48
C PRO A 781 18.68 -4.05 10.69
N MET A 782 17.67 -3.73 9.87
CA MET A 782 17.53 -2.45 9.16
C MET A 782 16.68 -1.42 9.91
N ASP A 783 15.94 -1.82 10.96
CA ASP A 783 15.18 -0.88 11.78
C ASP A 783 16.05 -0.25 12.88
N SER A 784 15.57 0.85 13.48
CA SER A 784 16.24 1.55 14.59
C SER A 784 15.39 1.52 15.87
N ALA A 785 14.52 0.52 15.98
CA ALA A 785 13.54 0.42 17.06
C ALA A 785 14.11 -0.31 18.27
N LEU A 786 14.19 0.40 19.40
CA LEU A 786 14.46 -0.20 20.71
C LEU A 786 13.27 -1.05 21.17
N VAL A 787 13.17 -2.29 20.69
CA VAL A 787 12.29 -3.33 21.24
C VAL A 787 13.17 -4.35 21.98
N PRO A 788 13.35 -4.24 23.31
CA PRO A 788 14.14 -5.21 24.05
C PRO A 788 13.49 -6.60 23.99
N ARG A 789 14.25 -7.64 23.60
CA ARG A 789 13.81 -9.06 23.69
C ARG A 789 13.32 -9.44 25.10
N SER A 790 13.78 -8.73 26.14
CA SER A 790 13.35 -8.88 27.53
C SER A 790 11.94 -8.35 27.82
N ASN A 791 11.33 -7.57 26.92
CA ASN A 791 9.94 -7.11 27.05
C ASN A 791 9.22 -6.98 25.69
N PRO A 792 8.81 -8.10 25.05
CA PRO A 792 7.94 -8.08 23.86
C PRO A 792 6.52 -7.55 24.15
N ARG A 793 6.23 -7.12 25.38
CA ARG A 793 5.01 -6.42 25.78
C ARG A 793 5.23 -4.92 26.06
N ALA A 794 6.35 -4.35 25.62
CA ALA A 794 6.52 -2.90 25.51
C ALA A 794 5.32 -2.35 24.73
N THR A 795 4.41 -1.69 25.46
CA THR A 795 3.01 -1.61 25.03
C THR A 795 2.93 -0.71 23.79
N PRO A 796 2.47 -1.21 22.63
CA PRO A 796 2.30 -0.38 21.45
C PRO A 796 1.44 0.82 21.81
N THR A 797 1.87 2.03 21.43
CA THR A 797 1.18 3.24 21.87
C THR A 797 -0.20 3.39 21.23
N GLY A 798 -0.53 2.56 20.23
CA GLY A 798 -1.87 2.36 19.68
C GLY A 798 -2.23 0.89 19.44
N LEU A 799 -3.50 0.58 19.71
CA LEU A 799 -4.19 -0.72 19.66
C LEU A 799 -3.56 -1.87 20.47
N THR A 800 -4.43 -2.65 21.11
CA THR A 800 -4.08 -3.72 22.06
C THR A 800 -3.40 -4.95 21.46
N ARG A 801 -3.17 -4.96 20.14
CA ARG A 801 -2.55 -6.05 19.37
C ARG A 801 -1.77 -5.47 18.19
N PHE A 802 -0.45 -5.37 18.32
CA PHE A 802 0.43 -5.36 17.16
C PHE A 802 0.55 -6.80 16.65
N LEU A 803 0.41 -7.01 15.34
CA LEU A 803 0.52 -8.32 14.69
C LEU A 803 1.60 -8.24 13.60
N PRO A 804 2.56 -9.17 13.55
CA PRO A 804 3.47 -9.31 12.43
C PRO A 804 2.69 -9.40 11.10
N THR A 805 3.07 -8.58 10.13
CA THR A 805 2.40 -8.57 8.82
C THR A 805 2.70 -9.79 7.96
N GLN A 806 3.73 -10.58 8.33
CA GLN A 806 4.17 -11.80 7.66
C GLN A 806 4.17 -12.94 8.68
N LEU A 807 3.58 -14.07 8.31
CA LEU A 807 3.40 -15.25 9.15
C LEU A 807 3.95 -16.47 8.40
N PRO A 808 5.21 -16.86 8.63
CA PRO A 808 5.80 -18.07 8.07
C PRO A 808 4.96 -19.31 8.39
N LEU A 809 4.80 -20.21 7.42
CA LEU A 809 4.07 -21.47 7.62
C LEU A 809 4.88 -22.54 8.36
N LEU A 810 6.21 -22.51 8.21
CA LEU A 810 7.15 -23.39 8.94
C LEU A 810 8.11 -22.54 9.79
N PRO A 811 8.71 -23.12 10.84
CA PRO A 811 9.77 -22.46 11.60
C PRO A 811 10.96 -22.09 10.71
N GLU A 812 11.70 -21.05 11.09
CA GLU A 812 12.92 -20.62 10.39
C GLU A 812 14.21 -20.94 11.16
N THR A 813 14.07 -21.43 12.40
CA THR A 813 15.15 -21.97 13.24
C THR A 813 14.78 -23.37 13.73
N GLY A 814 15.77 -24.16 14.14
CA GLY A 814 15.58 -25.56 14.50
C GLY A 814 15.89 -26.58 13.39
N PRO A 815 15.81 -27.90 13.69
CA PRO A 815 16.17 -28.97 12.75
C PRO A 815 15.17 -29.16 11.59
N SER A 816 13.99 -28.54 11.64
CA SER A 816 12.98 -28.56 10.58
C SER A 816 12.76 -27.18 9.96
N ALA A 817 13.71 -26.27 10.14
CA ALA A 817 13.65 -24.92 9.64
C ALA A 817 13.57 -24.86 8.10
N VAL A 818 12.72 -23.99 7.58
CA VAL A 818 12.84 -23.49 6.20
C VAL A 818 13.44 -22.10 6.27
N THR A 819 14.58 -21.86 5.63
CA THR A 819 15.28 -20.57 5.64
C THR A 819 15.10 -19.82 4.32
N HIS A 820 15.43 -18.52 4.33
CA HIS A 820 15.34 -17.66 3.14
C HIS A 820 16.65 -17.61 2.33
N ALA A 821 17.75 -18.10 2.90
CA ALA A 821 19.10 -18.08 2.37
C ALA A 821 19.95 -19.21 3.01
N GLY A 822 21.14 -19.48 2.47
CA GLY A 822 22.08 -20.42 3.09
C GLY A 822 21.52 -21.84 3.21
N TRP A 823 21.68 -22.46 4.38
CA TRP A 823 21.24 -23.82 4.68
C TRP A 823 19.79 -23.87 5.19
N SER A 824 18.97 -24.71 4.56
CA SER A 824 17.56 -24.93 4.90
C SER A 824 17.30 -26.43 5.14
N PRO A 825 17.29 -26.92 6.39
CA PRO A 825 17.17 -28.36 6.66
C PRO A 825 15.77 -28.93 6.37
N GLY A 826 14.72 -28.10 6.39
CA GLY A 826 13.33 -28.48 6.18
C GLY A 826 12.87 -28.51 4.72
N GLY A 827 13.70 -28.10 3.77
CA GLY A 827 13.33 -27.93 2.35
C GLY A 827 13.14 -26.47 1.95
N ALA A 828 12.52 -26.22 0.80
CA ALA A 828 12.23 -24.86 0.35
C ALA A 828 11.00 -24.81 -0.57
N PHE A 829 10.20 -23.76 -0.43
CA PHE A 829 9.03 -23.49 -1.28
C PHE A 829 9.40 -22.53 -2.41
N ARG A 830 8.66 -22.59 -3.52
CA ARG A 830 8.67 -21.56 -4.58
C ARG A 830 7.38 -21.55 -5.40
N ASP A 831 7.24 -20.48 -6.20
CA ASP A 831 6.14 -20.26 -7.15
C ASP A 831 4.70 -20.44 -6.58
N PRO A 832 4.36 -19.87 -5.41
CA PRO A 832 3.04 -20.05 -4.82
C PRO A 832 1.91 -19.44 -5.65
N PHE A 833 0.75 -20.13 -5.70
CA PHE A 833 -0.47 -19.65 -6.33
C PHE A 833 -1.71 -20.03 -5.50
N PRO A 834 -2.47 -19.07 -4.94
CA PRO A 834 -3.66 -19.35 -4.16
C PRO A 834 -4.81 -19.85 -5.03
N LEU A 835 -5.55 -20.81 -4.51
CA LEU A 835 -6.76 -21.38 -5.11
C LEU A 835 -8.02 -20.67 -4.56
N PRO A 836 -9.16 -20.73 -5.29
CA PRO A 836 -10.39 -20.05 -4.88
C PRO A 836 -11.07 -20.64 -3.64
N ASP A 837 -10.61 -21.81 -3.19
CA ASP A 837 -11.02 -22.53 -1.98
C ASP A 837 -10.01 -22.37 -0.83
N GLY A 838 -9.11 -21.37 -0.91
CA GLY A 838 -8.16 -21.03 0.14
C GLY A 838 -6.95 -21.95 0.25
N ARG A 839 -6.89 -23.04 -0.53
CA ARG A 839 -5.70 -23.86 -0.69
C ARG A 839 -4.64 -23.12 -1.52
N ILE A 840 -3.41 -23.61 -1.57
CA ILE A 840 -2.29 -22.96 -2.28
C ILE A 840 -1.53 -24.01 -3.10
N LEU A 841 -1.43 -23.82 -4.41
CA LEU A 841 -0.48 -24.57 -5.25
C LEU A 841 0.93 -24.07 -4.99
N VAL A 842 1.88 -24.96 -4.75
CA VAL A 842 3.29 -24.62 -4.51
C VAL A 842 4.21 -25.65 -5.17
N SER A 843 5.40 -25.23 -5.57
CA SER A 843 6.52 -26.14 -5.83
C SER A 843 7.34 -26.27 -4.55
N PHE A 844 7.62 -27.49 -4.10
CA PHE A 844 8.36 -27.73 -2.85
C PHE A 844 9.45 -28.78 -3.02
N ALA A 845 10.68 -28.42 -2.64
CA ALA A 845 11.80 -29.36 -2.55
C ALA A 845 11.90 -29.92 -1.13
N ARG A 846 11.85 -31.24 -0.99
CA ARG A 846 11.93 -31.96 0.30
C ARG A 846 13.38 -32.19 0.73
N GLY A 847 13.62 -32.12 2.04
CA GLY A 847 14.92 -32.43 2.64
C GLY A 847 15.87 -31.24 2.67
N PRO A 848 17.11 -31.42 3.15
CA PRO A 848 18.04 -30.31 3.33
C PRO A 848 18.50 -29.72 1.99
N LEU A 849 18.46 -28.40 1.88
CA LEU A 849 18.90 -27.64 0.71
C LEU A 849 19.84 -26.51 1.10
N ASN A 850 20.93 -26.32 0.35
CA ASN A 850 21.71 -25.09 0.38
C ASN A 850 21.28 -24.15 -0.76
N HIS A 851 20.61 -23.05 -0.41
CA HIS A 851 20.21 -21.99 -1.34
C HIS A 851 21.41 -21.41 -2.11
N LEU A 852 22.62 -21.46 -1.54
CA LEU A 852 23.85 -20.94 -2.14
C LEU A 852 24.75 -22.06 -2.72
N GLY A 853 24.35 -23.33 -2.57
CA GLY A 853 25.14 -24.49 -2.99
C GLY A 853 24.94 -24.81 -4.48
N SER A 854 25.90 -24.46 -5.33
CA SER A 854 25.79 -24.70 -6.79
C SER A 854 25.91 -26.16 -7.22
N LYS A 855 26.18 -27.09 -6.28
CA LYS A 855 26.25 -28.53 -6.51
C LYS A 855 25.01 -29.27 -6.01
N ASP A 856 24.11 -28.58 -5.32
CA ASP A 856 22.83 -29.12 -4.90
C ASP A 856 21.98 -29.38 -6.16
N ASP A 857 20.97 -30.22 -6.01
CA ASP A 857 20.14 -30.68 -7.12
C ASP A 857 18.70 -30.91 -6.61
N PRO A 858 17.99 -29.84 -6.21
CA PRO A 858 16.71 -29.91 -5.50
C PRO A 858 15.57 -30.40 -6.39
N ASP A 859 14.94 -31.50 -5.97
CA ASP A 859 13.79 -32.10 -6.64
C ASP A 859 12.50 -31.42 -6.16
N PHE A 860 11.88 -30.59 -7.01
CA PHE A 860 10.67 -29.83 -6.68
C PHE A 860 9.41 -30.56 -7.16
N ASP A 861 8.55 -30.96 -6.23
CA ASP A 861 7.22 -31.52 -6.51
C ASP A 861 6.13 -30.44 -6.51
N ILE A 862 5.04 -30.63 -7.27
CA ILE A 862 3.84 -29.79 -7.14
C ILE A 862 2.95 -30.31 -6.00
N LEU A 863 2.76 -29.47 -4.98
CA LEU A 863 1.89 -29.75 -3.84
C LEU A 863 0.72 -28.76 -3.78
N ILE A 864 -0.41 -29.21 -3.26
CA ILE A 864 -1.49 -28.37 -2.73
C ILE A 864 -1.31 -28.29 -1.22
N VAL A 865 -1.05 -27.09 -0.71
CA VAL A 865 -1.12 -26.75 0.71
C VAL A 865 -2.56 -26.45 1.06
N GLU A 866 -3.11 -27.14 2.05
CA GLU A 866 -4.47 -26.94 2.58
C GLU A 866 -4.42 -26.65 4.08
N PHE A 867 -5.38 -25.87 4.57
CA PHE A 867 -5.46 -25.49 5.98
C PHE A 867 -6.68 -26.18 6.62
N PRO A 868 -6.52 -27.25 7.42
CA PRO A 868 -7.65 -28.01 7.97
C PRO A 868 -8.55 -27.22 8.93
N VAL A 869 -8.07 -26.07 9.43
CA VAL A 869 -8.85 -25.13 10.24
C VAL A 869 -8.78 -23.74 9.63
N SER A 870 -7.62 -23.09 9.67
CA SER A 870 -7.41 -21.72 9.18
C SER A 870 -5.97 -21.52 8.69
N SER A 871 -5.77 -20.58 7.78
CA SER A 871 -4.44 -20.09 7.38
C SER A 871 -3.79 -19.18 8.42
N ALA A 872 -4.52 -18.80 9.49
CA ALA A 872 -4.03 -18.07 10.65
C ALA A 872 -3.95 -18.98 11.89
N SER A 873 -3.14 -18.58 12.87
CA SER A 873 -3.00 -19.25 14.16
C SER A 873 -3.55 -18.39 15.30
N GLU A 874 -3.97 -18.99 16.42
CA GLU A 874 -4.25 -18.23 17.65
C GLU A 874 -2.94 -17.67 18.27
N ASP A 875 -1.79 -18.22 17.92
CA ASP A 875 -0.47 -17.60 18.11
C ASP A 875 -0.20 -16.60 16.96
N PRO A 876 -0.18 -15.28 17.24
CA PRO A 876 -0.04 -14.24 16.21
C PRO A 876 1.35 -14.18 15.56
N SER A 877 2.31 -15.02 15.96
CA SER A 877 3.65 -15.05 15.37
C SER A 877 3.82 -16.09 14.25
N ARG A 878 2.80 -16.90 13.95
CA ARG A 878 2.90 -18.06 13.04
C ARG A 878 1.71 -18.17 12.09
N GLY A 879 1.96 -18.79 10.93
CA GLY A 879 0.89 -19.24 10.05
C GLY A 879 0.03 -20.34 10.69
N GLY A 880 -1.14 -20.58 10.11
CA GLY A 880 -2.02 -21.68 10.52
C GLY A 880 -1.44 -23.06 10.19
N GLN A 881 -1.93 -24.09 10.89
CA GLN A 881 -1.53 -25.48 10.61
C GLN A 881 -2.01 -25.91 9.22
N PHE A 882 -1.16 -26.63 8.49
CA PHE A 882 -1.44 -27.04 7.12
C PHE A 882 -1.11 -28.52 6.88
N ALA A 883 -1.76 -29.10 5.87
CA ALA A 883 -1.35 -30.35 5.22
C ALA A 883 -0.87 -30.03 3.80
N ALA A 884 -0.04 -30.90 3.22
CA ALA A 884 0.50 -30.74 1.87
C ALA A 884 0.28 -32.03 1.05
N LEU A 885 -0.62 -31.95 0.07
CA LEU A 885 -1.03 -33.06 -0.78
C LEU A 885 -0.28 -33.01 -2.12
N PRO A 886 0.37 -34.09 -2.59
CA PRO A 886 1.01 -34.11 -3.90
C PRO A 886 -0.04 -34.08 -5.02
N VAL A 887 0.17 -33.25 -6.03
CA VAL A 887 -0.62 -33.20 -7.29
C VAL A 887 0.06 -34.04 -8.36
N SER A 888 1.36 -33.83 -8.49
CA SER A 888 2.28 -34.54 -9.37
C SER A 888 3.59 -34.69 -8.61
N ALA A 889 4.41 -35.65 -9.03
CA ALA A 889 5.75 -35.83 -8.52
C ALA A 889 6.74 -35.66 -9.66
N ALA A 890 7.83 -34.95 -9.38
CA ALA A 890 8.93 -34.85 -10.30
C ALA A 890 9.58 -36.22 -10.54
N THR A 891 10.28 -36.34 -11.67
CA THR A 891 11.08 -37.54 -11.96
C THR A 891 12.51 -37.30 -11.51
N SER A 892 13.29 -38.34 -11.21
CA SER A 892 14.65 -38.26 -10.66
C SER A 892 15.72 -37.51 -11.50
N THR A 893 15.33 -36.86 -12.60
CA THR A 893 16.17 -36.03 -13.49
C THR A 893 15.57 -34.65 -13.82
N LEU A 894 14.32 -34.39 -13.42
CA LEU A 894 13.57 -33.16 -13.71
C LEU A 894 13.03 -32.55 -12.42
N SER A 895 12.50 -31.33 -12.47
CA SER A 895 11.77 -30.67 -11.39
C SER A 895 10.49 -30.02 -11.93
N GLU A 896 9.47 -29.89 -11.07
CA GLU A 896 8.17 -29.33 -11.41
C GLU A 896 7.98 -27.95 -10.77
N LEU A 897 7.79 -26.94 -11.62
CA LEU A 897 7.91 -25.52 -11.28
C LEU A 897 6.70 -24.71 -11.76
N ASN A 898 6.49 -23.52 -11.18
CA ASN A 898 5.58 -22.49 -11.70
C ASN A 898 4.11 -22.94 -11.90
N ALA A 899 3.56 -23.75 -11.00
CA ALA A 899 2.20 -24.27 -11.14
C ALA A 899 1.11 -23.17 -11.23
N ARG A 900 0.10 -23.41 -12.08
CA ARG A 900 -1.07 -22.56 -12.30
C ARG A 900 -2.34 -23.41 -12.38
N PRO A 901 -3.48 -22.96 -11.83
CA PRO A 901 -4.72 -23.70 -11.96
C PRO A 901 -5.33 -23.56 -13.36
N ILE A 902 -5.83 -24.67 -13.91
CA ILE A 902 -6.74 -24.68 -15.05
C ILE A 902 -8.15 -24.57 -14.48
N MET A 903 -8.74 -23.37 -14.58
CA MET A 903 -10.05 -23.05 -14.02
C MET A 903 -10.63 -21.78 -14.64
N VAL A 904 -11.96 -21.68 -14.73
CA VAL A 904 -12.62 -20.42 -15.12
C VAL A 904 -12.61 -19.46 -13.93
N ARG A 905 -12.04 -18.26 -14.12
CA ARG A 905 -11.80 -17.25 -13.08
C ARG A 905 -12.61 -15.99 -13.35
N LEU A 906 -13.09 -15.34 -12.29
CA LEU A 906 -13.57 -13.96 -12.39
C LEU A 906 -12.40 -13.03 -12.75
N PRO A 907 -12.53 -12.19 -13.80
CA PRO A 907 -11.51 -11.20 -14.10
C PRO A 907 -11.48 -10.14 -13.00
N GLU A 908 -10.28 -9.64 -12.72
CA GLU A 908 -10.13 -8.55 -11.77
C GLU A 908 -10.63 -7.23 -12.39
N ARG A 909 -10.76 -6.18 -11.59
CA ARG A 909 -11.29 -4.88 -12.06
C ARG A 909 -10.37 -4.28 -13.14
N SER A 910 -10.94 -3.76 -14.21
CA SER A 910 -10.20 -3.05 -15.28
C SER A 910 -10.14 -1.52 -15.06
N GLU A 911 -10.96 -0.98 -14.14
CA GLU A 911 -11.00 0.44 -13.83
C GLU A 911 -9.83 0.90 -12.97
N THR A 912 -9.33 2.10 -13.24
CA THR A 912 -8.11 2.64 -12.64
C THR A 912 -8.37 4.05 -12.08
N HIS A 913 -8.05 4.27 -10.79
CA HIS A 913 -8.25 5.56 -10.12
C HIS A 913 -7.11 6.55 -10.46
N GLN A 914 -7.00 6.92 -11.72
CA GLN A 914 -5.94 7.78 -12.24
C GLN A 914 -6.17 9.24 -11.85
N LYS A 915 -5.16 9.88 -11.26
CA LYS A 915 -5.20 11.29 -10.84
C LYS A 915 -4.38 12.12 -11.82
N PHE A 916 -4.99 13.12 -12.42
CA PHE A 916 -4.33 14.09 -13.30
C PHE A 916 -4.36 15.50 -12.71
N ARG A 917 -3.43 16.36 -13.15
CA ARG A 917 -3.51 17.81 -12.86
C ARG A 917 -4.78 18.42 -13.46
N ALA A 918 -5.38 19.39 -12.76
CA ALA A 918 -6.72 19.92 -13.09
C ALA A 918 -6.75 20.91 -14.26
N ASP A 919 -5.57 21.35 -14.70
CA ASP A 919 -5.30 22.43 -15.66
C ASP A 919 -4.65 21.92 -16.97
N LEU A 920 -4.73 20.61 -17.24
CA LEU A 920 -4.27 20.04 -18.51
C LEU A 920 -4.86 20.76 -19.73
N ALA A 921 -4.00 21.16 -20.66
CA ALA A 921 -4.40 21.81 -21.92
C ALA A 921 -5.26 20.89 -22.82
N GLN A 922 -5.08 19.57 -22.72
CA GLN A 922 -5.87 18.56 -23.40
C GLN A 922 -6.46 17.59 -22.38
N ARG A 923 -7.71 17.15 -22.59
CA ARG A 923 -8.31 16.11 -21.74
C ARG A 923 -7.60 14.76 -21.98
N PRO A 924 -7.32 13.98 -20.92
CA PRO A 924 -6.78 12.63 -21.08
C PRO A 924 -7.63 11.78 -22.02
N GLN A 925 -6.98 11.08 -22.95
CA GLN A 925 -7.59 10.16 -23.92
C GLN A 925 -7.39 8.72 -23.46
N ARG A 926 -8.28 7.80 -23.87
CA ARG A 926 -8.15 6.38 -23.56
C ARG A 926 -7.23 5.71 -24.60
N GLU A 927 -6.08 5.23 -24.15
CA GLU A 927 -5.03 4.57 -24.92
C GLU A 927 -4.55 3.33 -24.16
N ASP A 928 -4.44 2.19 -24.84
CA ASP A 928 -3.99 0.91 -24.27
C ASP A 928 -4.71 0.52 -22.96
N GLY A 929 -6.02 0.78 -22.89
CA GLY A 929 -6.83 0.48 -21.71
C GLY A 929 -6.63 1.41 -20.51
N ALA A 930 -5.93 2.54 -20.66
CA ALA A 930 -5.73 3.54 -19.59
C ALA A 930 -5.97 4.97 -20.12
N LEU A 931 -6.29 5.92 -19.24
CA LEU A 931 -6.26 7.34 -19.62
C LEU A 931 -4.81 7.81 -19.74
N ARG A 932 -4.48 8.56 -20.78
CA ARG A 932 -3.14 9.10 -21.07
C ARG A 932 -3.21 10.53 -21.60
N VAL A 933 -2.08 11.21 -21.52
CA VAL A 933 -1.83 12.52 -22.14
C VAL A 933 -0.51 12.46 -22.90
N GLN A 934 -0.22 13.49 -23.69
CA GLN A 934 1.02 13.61 -24.46
C GLN A 934 2.28 13.34 -23.60
N SER A 935 3.19 12.49 -24.09
CA SER A 935 4.48 12.22 -23.44
C SER A 935 5.29 13.50 -23.23
N GLY A 936 6.08 13.54 -22.16
CA GLY A 936 6.81 14.73 -21.72
C GLY A 936 5.98 15.78 -20.97
N THR A 937 4.65 15.62 -20.86
CA THR A 937 3.81 16.49 -20.01
C THR A 937 4.25 16.36 -18.54
N PRO A 938 4.63 17.44 -17.84
CA PRO A 938 5.08 17.37 -16.45
C PRO A 938 4.05 16.72 -15.52
N GLY A 939 4.53 15.85 -14.63
CA GLY A 939 3.76 15.40 -13.47
C GLY A 939 3.75 16.46 -12.37
N VAL A 940 2.84 16.32 -11.40
CA VAL A 940 2.75 17.26 -10.26
C VAL A 940 2.75 16.51 -8.91
N ILE A 941 3.52 17.04 -7.97
CA ILE A 941 3.57 16.56 -6.58
C ILE A 941 2.80 17.53 -5.70
N GLU A 942 1.90 17.00 -4.88
CA GLU A 942 1.15 17.72 -3.85
C GLU A 942 1.46 17.09 -2.49
N CYS A 943 2.24 17.76 -1.63
CA CYS A 943 2.59 17.26 -0.31
C CYS A 943 1.94 18.10 0.79
N TYR A 944 1.16 17.47 1.68
CA TYR A 944 0.40 18.18 2.72
C TYR A 944 1.16 18.50 4.01
N ASP A 945 2.16 17.69 4.36
CA ASP A 945 3.02 17.87 5.54
C ASP A 945 4.28 17.04 5.33
N PHE A 946 5.33 17.67 4.81
CA PHE A 946 6.59 17.00 4.51
C PHE A 946 7.40 16.63 5.76
N PRO A 947 7.48 17.45 6.83
CA PRO A 947 8.07 17.03 8.11
C PRO A 947 7.43 15.76 8.70
N LEU A 948 6.10 15.60 8.59
CA LEU A 948 5.40 14.38 8.98
C LEU A 948 5.87 13.19 8.13
N LEU A 949 5.93 13.35 6.80
CA LEU A 949 6.41 12.29 5.90
C LEU A 949 7.86 11.89 6.19
N ALA A 950 8.75 12.86 6.40
CA ALA A 950 10.15 12.61 6.74
C ALA A 950 10.28 11.87 8.08
N SER A 951 9.50 12.25 9.09
CA SER A 951 9.44 11.51 10.35
C SER A 951 8.95 10.07 10.16
N PHE A 952 7.95 9.82 9.31
CA PHE A 952 7.44 8.47 9.04
C PHE A 952 8.42 7.56 8.32
N LEU A 953 9.19 8.12 7.40
CA LEU A 953 10.21 7.39 6.65
C LEU A 953 11.48 7.11 7.47
N THR A 954 11.63 7.74 8.65
CA THR A 954 12.71 7.49 9.62
C THR A 954 12.25 6.63 10.80
N PHE A 955 11.14 6.99 11.46
CA PHE A 955 10.62 6.36 12.69
C PHE A 955 9.31 5.60 12.43
N PHE A 956 9.44 4.35 11.96
CA PHE A 956 8.30 3.56 11.48
C PHE A 956 7.51 2.83 12.59
N ALA A 957 8.20 2.33 13.61
CA ALA A 957 7.63 1.49 14.68
C ALA A 957 6.63 2.25 15.59
N PRO A 958 5.47 1.69 16.00
CA PRO A 958 4.35 2.37 16.68
C PRO A 958 4.59 2.70 18.17
N VAL A 959 5.84 2.92 18.54
CA VAL A 959 6.31 3.21 19.89
C VAL A 959 7.20 4.45 19.88
N GLY A 960 7.23 5.16 21.01
CA GLY A 960 7.98 6.41 21.15
C GLY A 960 7.33 7.61 20.46
N SER A 961 7.89 8.80 20.67
CA SER A 961 7.47 10.03 20.01
C SER A 961 7.94 10.09 18.55
N ARG A 962 7.23 10.87 17.73
CA ARG A 962 7.63 11.23 16.38
C ARG A 962 8.41 12.54 16.42
N GLN A 963 9.59 12.55 15.80
CA GLN A 963 10.41 13.75 15.66
C GLN A 963 9.90 14.56 14.46
N LEU A 964 8.97 15.48 14.74
CA LEU A 964 8.35 16.35 13.74
C LEU A 964 9.13 17.65 13.62
N GLY A 965 10.08 17.66 12.70
CA GLY A 965 11.16 18.64 12.71
C GLY A 965 12.26 18.17 13.67
N PHE A 966 13.41 17.84 13.10
CA PHE A 966 14.64 17.69 13.87
C PHE A 966 14.96 19.08 14.47
N ALA A 967 15.38 19.15 15.73
CA ALA A 967 15.45 20.40 16.50
C ALA A 967 16.78 20.44 17.26
N PRO A 968 17.55 21.55 17.21
CA PRO A 968 17.12 22.97 17.34
C PRO A 968 16.99 23.73 15.98
N PRO A 969 16.89 25.08 15.90
CA PRO A 969 16.62 25.80 14.62
C PRO A 969 17.63 25.62 13.48
N SER A 970 18.82 25.07 13.76
CA SER A 970 19.78 24.60 12.74
C SER A 970 19.37 23.31 12.04
N GLU A 971 18.35 22.61 12.55
CA GLU A 971 17.81 21.36 12.03
C GLU A 971 16.35 21.49 11.55
N GLU A 972 15.70 22.63 11.86
CA GLU A 972 14.31 22.91 11.47
C GLU A 972 14.15 22.87 9.94
N LEU A 973 13.20 22.05 9.49
CA LEU A 973 12.95 21.80 8.07
C LEU A 973 12.32 23.03 7.41
N ALA A 974 13.07 23.65 6.49
CA ALA A 974 12.67 24.86 5.81
C ALA A 974 12.59 24.71 4.27
N TYR A 975 13.25 23.70 3.70
CA TYR A 975 13.24 23.44 2.26
C TYR A 975 13.14 21.94 1.95
N VAL A 976 12.69 21.63 0.74
CA VAL A 976 12.76 20.30 0.13
C VAL A 976 13.61 20.36 -1.13
N ARG A 977 14.49 19.37 -1.33
CA ARG A 977 15.18 19.13 -2.61
C ARG A 977 14.55 17.96 -3.32
N ILE A 978 14.26 18.12 -4.61
CA ILE A 978 13.83 17.06 -5.51
C ILE A 978 15.02 16.66 -6.37
N ILE A 979 15.38 15.38 -6.37
CA ILE A 979 16.54 14.83 -7.08
C ILE A 979 16.06 13.76 -8.06
N ALA A 980 16.54 13.84 -9.30
CA ALA A 980 16.44 12.78 -10.27
C ALA A 980 17.65 11.84 -10.16
N ASP A 981 17.40 10.55 -9.95
CA ASP A 981 18.43 9.52 -10.11
C ASP A 981 18.60 9.22 -11.62
N ARG A 982 19.83 9.13 -12.11
CA ARG A 982 20.12 8.72 -13.50
C ARG A 982 20.66 7.28 -13.49
N PRO A 983 19.89 6.26 -13.93
CA PRO A 983 20.38 4.88 -13.95
C PRO A 983 21.60 4.73 -14.87
N SER A 984 22.51 3.80 -14.52
CA SER A 984 23.59 3.43 -15.44
C SER A 984 23.03 2.63 -16.62
N ARG A 985 23.70 2.67 -17.78
CA ARG A 985 23.47 1.76 -18.92
C ARG A 985 24.62 0.76 -19.12
N THR A 986 25.63 0.80 -18.24
CA THR A 986 26.72 -0.17 -18.21
C THR A 986 26.49 -1.16 -17.07
N CYS A 987 26.47 -2.45 -17.43
CA CYS A 987 26.41 -3.56 -16.49
C CYS A 987 27.81 -4.02 -16.05
N GLU A 988 28.87 -3.57 -16.73
CA GLU A 988 30.24 -3.72 -16.24
C GLU A 988 30.44 -2.96 -14.93
N ILE A 989 31.01 -3.67 -13.95
CA ILE A 989 31.62 -3.04 -12.78
C ILE A 989 32.96 -2.48 -13.26
N LEU A 990 33.03 -1.17 -13.47
CA LEU A 990 34.31 -0.48 -13.63
C LEU A 990 35.06 -0.58 -12.29
N GLU A 991 35.96 -1.56 -12.15
CA GLU A 991 36.66 -1.91 -10.90
C GLU A 991 36.85 -0.69 -10.00
N PRO A 992 36.05 -0.56 -8.92
CA PRO A 992 36.17 0.57 -8.05
C PRO A 992 37.45 0.40 -7.24
N SER A 993 38.23 1.47 -7.10
CA SER A 993 39.46 1.45 -6.30
C SER A 993 39.21 1.39 -4.78
N GLU A 994 37.98 1.04 -4.39
CA GLU A 994 37.43 0.87 -3.05
C GLU A 994 36.24 -0.11 -3.14
N PRO A 995 35.97 -0.95 -2.13
CA PRO A 995 34.88 -1.93 -2.19
C PRO A 995 33.48 -1.37 -2.45
N MET A 996 33.25 -0.08 -2.14
CA MET A 996 31.93 0.56 -2.14
C MET A 996 31.79 1.75 -3.11
N GLY A 997 32.80 2.00 -3.96
CA GLY A 997 32.79 3.13 -4.89
C GLY A 997 32.02 2.85 -6.19
N THR A 998 31.63 3.89 -6.91
CA THR A 998 31.06 3.78 -8.27
C THR A 998 32.04 4.27 -9.33
N SER A 999 31.65 4.17 -10.61
CA SER A 999 32.37 4.83 -11.70
C SER A 999 32.34 6.36 -11.64
N TYR A 1000 31.49 6.95 -10.78
CA TYR A 1000 31.29 8.39 -10.63
C TYR A 1000 32.00 8.97 -9.39
N GLY A 1001 32.47 8.15 -8.45
CA GLY A 1001 33.14 8.61 -7.23
C GLY A 1001 33.47 7.51 -6.22
N LEU A 1002 34.04 7.90 -5.08
CA LEU A 1002 34.34 6.98 -3.97
C LEU A 1002 33.10 6.59 -3.15
N SER A 1003 31.99 7.32 -3.28
CA SER A 1003 30.71 6.97 -2.68
C SER A 1003 29.93 5.94 -3.50
N ALA A 1004 29.04 5.21 -2.83
CA ALA A 1004 28.10 4.26 -3.43
C ALA A 1004 26.97 4.93 -4.25
N GLN A 1005 26.81 6.25 -4.18
CA GLN A 1005 25.76 6.95 -4.93
C GLN A 1005 26.03 6.94 -6.44
N GLY A 1006 24.99 6.64 -7.22
CA GLY A 1006 24.98 6.79 -8.67
C GLY A 1006 24.85 8.25 -9.11
N PRO A 1007 24.88 8.52 -10.42
CA PRO A 1007 24.82 9.89 -10.94
C PRO A 1007 23.42 10.50 -10.71
N GLN A 1008 23.41 11.75 -10.23
CA GLN A 1008 22.20 12.43 -9.75
C GLN A 1008 22.09 13.86 -10.29
N GLU A 1009 20.87 14.37 -10.36
CA GLU A 1009 20.55 15.72 -10.84
C GLU A 1009 19.51 16.41 -9.95
N ILE A 1010 19.74 17.69 -9.63
CA ILE A 1010 18.81 18.46 -8.82
C ILE A 1010 17.70 18.98 -9.74
N VAL A 1011 16.48 18.48 -9.55
CA VAL A 1011 15.30 18.93 -10.30
C VAL A 1011 14.82 20.28 -9.77
N ALA A 1012 14.72 20.40 -8.44
CA ALA A 1012 14.27 21.62 -7.77
C ALA A 1012 14.78 21.69 -6.32
N GLU A 1013 14.94 22.91 -5.81
CA GLU A 1013 14.99 23.24 -4.39
C GLU A 1013 13.85 24.22 -4.09
N LEU A 1014 12.97 23.89 -3.15
CA LEU A 1014 11.74 24.62 -2.90
C LEU A 1014 11.60 24.92 -1.40
N PRO A 1015 11.19 26.14 -1.00
CA PRO A 1015 10.84 26.40 0.39
C PRO A 1015 9.59 25.59 0.78
N LEU A 1016 9.55 25.16 2.03
CA LEU A 1016 8.34 24.63 2.65
C LEU A 1016 7.47 25.80 3.13
N GLU A 1017 6.16 25.66 3.00
CA GLU A 1017 5.20 26.58 3.63
C GLU A 1017 5.19 26.34 5.15
N VAL A 1018 4.62 27.28 5.94
CA VAL A 1018 4.64 27.21 7.42
C VAL A 1018 3.89 25.97 7.98
N ASP A 1019 2.96 25.42 7.21
CA ASP A 1019 2.26 24.14 7.52
C ASP A 1019 3.07 22.89 7.13
N GLY A 1020 4.28 23.06 6.57
CA GLY A 1020 5.14 21.99 6.06
C GLY A 1020 4.73 21.47 4.68
N SER A 1021 3.76 22.09 4.01
CA SER A 1021 3.29 21.67 2.69
C SER A 1021 4.14 22.23 1.54
N PHE A 1022 4.10 21.56 0.39
CA PHE A 1022 4.67 22.07 -0.86
C PHE A 1022 3.94 21.52 -2.10
N PHE A 1023 4.09 22.23 -3.22
CA PHE A 1023 3.61 21.83 -4.54
C PHE A 1023 4.73 21.99 -5.57
N ALA A 1024 4.91 21.01 -6.47
CA ALA A 1024 5.98 21.01 -7.45
C ALA A 1024 5.55 20.40 -8.79
N GLU A 1025 5.97 20.99 -9.90
CA GLU A 1025 6.01 20.31 -11.20
C GLU A 1025 7.33 19.56 -11.36
N VAL A 1026 7.28 18.34 -11.88
CA VAL A 1026 8.43 17.44 -12.00
C VAL A 1026 8.43 16.72 -13.36
N PRO A 1027 9.60 16.30 -13.88
CA PRO A 1027 9.66 15.50 -15.09
C PRO A 1027 8.92 14.17 -14.89
N SER A 1028 8.14 13.77 -15.89
CA SER A 1028 7.52 12.45 -15.96
C SER A 1028 8.55 11.36 -16.29
N GLU A 1029 8.19 10.10 -16.06
CA GLU A 1029 8.91 8.91 -16.55
C GLU A 1029 10.40 8.89 -16.10
N THR A 1030 10.66 9.51 -14.95
CA THR A 1030 12.00 9.75 -14.38
C THR A 1030 12.02 9.29 -12.92
N PRO A 1031 13.05 8.53 -12.48
CA PRO A 1031 13.31 8.26 -11.06
C PRO A 1031 13.48 9.54 -10.23
N LEU A 1032 12.66 9.75 -9.21
CA LEU A 1032 12.71 10.89 -8.30
C LEU A 1032 12.85 10.45 -6.83
N ARG A 1033 13.61 11.23 -6.05
CA ARG A 1033 13.71 11.15 -4.58
C ARG A 1033 13.66 12.55 -3.96
N LEU A 1034 13.33 12.63 -2.66
CA LEU A 1034 13.30 13.89 -1.90
C LEU A 1034 14.39 13.93 -0.82
N GLN A 1035 14.87 15.13 -0.50
CA GLN A 1035 15.64 15.41 0.72
C GLN A 1035 14.96 16.50 1.53
N ALA A 1036 15.01 16.35 2.85
CA ALA A 1036 14.58 17.37 3.80
C ALA A 1036 15.79 18.21 4.21
N LEU A 1037 15.68 19.53 4.01
CA LEU A 1037 16.75 20.47 4.24
C LEU A 1037 16.42 21.45 5.37
N ASN A 1038 17.45 21.86 6.11
CA ASN A 1038 17.33 22.90 7.11
C ASN A 1038 17.25 24.32 6.48
N SER A 1039 17.18 25.35 7.33
CA SER A 1039 17.23 26.77 6.95
C SER A 1039 18.47 27.19 6.13
N ARG A 1040 19.58 26.45 6.21
CA ARG A 1040 20.81 26.62 5.43
C ARG A 1040 20.89 25.69 4.20
N LYS A 1041 19.79 25.07 3.78
CA LYS A 1041 19.68 24.12 2.64
C LYS A 1041 20.55 22.85 2.74
N MET A 1042 21.03 22.52 3.93
CA MET A 1042 21.76 21.29 4.21
C MET A 1042 20.79 20.13 4.39
N ALA A 1043 21.00 19.01 3.70
CA ALA A 1043 20.16 17.82 3.92
C ALA A 1043 20.38 17.25 5.33
N VAL A 1044 19.30 17.19 6.12
CA VAL A 1044 19.23 16.49 7.41
C VAL A 1044 18.67 15.08 7.26
N MET A 1045 17.86 14.85 6.24
CA MET A 1045 17.28 13.53 5.91
C MET A 1045 17.19 13.36 4.39
N SER A 1046 17.52 12.16 3.92
CA SER A 1046 17.50 11.79 2.50
C SER A 1046 16.59 10.58 2.31
N MET A 1047 15.56 10.68 1.47
CA MET A 1047 14.65 9.58 1.22
C MET A 1047 15.33 8.52 0.34
N SER A 1048 15.56 7.33 0.90
CA SER A 1048 16.01 6.13 0.16
C SER A 1048 14.88 5.45 -0.64
N ARG A 1049 13.68 6.05 -0.73
CA ARG A 1049 12.56 5.62 -1.59
C ARG A 1049 12.57 6.45 -2.87
N ARG A 1050 12.47 5.77 -4.02
CA ARG A 1050 12.19 6.39 -5.32
C ARG A 1050 10.71 6.31 -5.65
N PHE A 1051 10.28 7.23 -6.50
CA PHE A 1051 9.00 7.25 -7.17
C PHE A 1051 9.19 7.85 -8.57
N TYR A 1052 8.20 7.72 -9.43
CA TYR A 1052 8.10 8.43 -10.71
C TYR A 1052 6.64 8.83 -10.91
N LEU A 1053 6.38 9.64 -11.93
CA LEU A 1053 5.03 10.03 -12.33
C LEU A 1053 4.91 9.79 -13.84
N HIS A 1054 3.76 9.30 -14.29
CA HIS A 1054 3.41 9.34 -15.71
C HIS A 1054 3.15 10.77 -16.19
N PRO A 1055 3.12 11.01 -17.52
CA PRO A 1055 2.82 12.32 -18.07
C PRO A 1055 1.50 12.89 -17.52
N GLY A 1056 1.54 14.12 -17.01
CA GLY A 1056 0.38 14.83 -16.44
C GLY A 1056 -0.22 14.25 -15.15
N GLU A 1057 0.36 13.19 -14.58
CA GLU A 1057 -0.11 12.56 -13.34
C GLU A 1057 0.01 13.49 -12.13
N LYS A 1058 -0.90 13.36 -11.16
CA LYS A 1058 -0.83 13.99 -9.85
C LYS A 1058 -0.55 12.95 -8.77
N LEU A 1059 0.62 13.05 -8.14
CA LEU A 1059 1.00 12.28 -6.96
C LEU A 1059 0.74 13.10 -5.68
N THR A 1060 0.07 12.50 -4.71
CA THR A 1060 -0.22 13.14 -3.41
C THR A 1060 0.58 12.47 -2.30
N PHE A 1061 1.30 13.24 -1.50
CA PHE A 1061 2.11 12.78 -0.38
C PHE A 1061 1.62 13.33 0.96
N SER A 1062 1.75 12.49 2.00
CA SER A 1062 1.40 12.82 3.38
C SER A 1062 -0.10 13.14 3.56
N ILE A 1063 -0.47 13.55 4.77
CA ILE A 1063 -1.78 14.08 5.13
C ILE A 1063 -1.59 15.31 6.05
N PRO A 1064 -2.56 16.22 6.15
CA PRO A 1064 -2.53 17.26 7.17
C PRO A 1064 -2.38 16.66 8.57
N ARG A 1065 -1.49 17.21 9.40
CA ARG A 1065 -1.16 16.70 10.74
C ARG A 1065 -2.37 16.51 11.65
N SER A 1066 -3.40 17.36 11.51
CA SER A 1066 -4.66 17.26 12.27
C SER A 1066 -5.42 15.95 12.03
N LEU A 1067 -5.29 15.36 10.83
CA LEU A 1067 -5.95 14.11 10.46
C LEU A 1067 -5.14 12.87 10.84
N PHE A 1068 -3.90 13.03 11.35
CA PHE A 1068 -3.04 11.92 11.67
C PHE A 1068 -3.63 10.94 12.72
N PRO A 1069 -4.18 11.39 13.87
CA PRO A 1069 -4.72 10.47 14.89
C PRO A 1069 -5.82 9.58 14.31
N LEU A 1070 -6.72 10.17 13.53
CA LEU A 1070 -7.87 9.52 12.91
C LEU A 1070 -7.49 8.52 11.80
N ARG A 1071 -6.48 8.84 10.98
CA ARG A 1071 -6.15 8.04 9.77
C ARG A 1071 -4.99 7.08 9.94
N CYS A 1072 -3.95 7.48 10.67
CA CYS A 1072 -2.68 6.77 10.71
C CYS A 1072 -2.27 6.36 12.15
N GLY A 1073 -2.72 7.10 13.16
CA GLY A 1073 -2.36 6.85 14.56
C GLY A 1073 -2.73 5.44 15.04
N GLY A 1074 -3.87 4.91 14.60
CA GLY A 1074 -4.30 3.55 14.95
C GLY A 1074 -3.37 2.42 14.50
N CYS A 1075 -2.41 2.66 13.60
CA CYS A 1075 -1.38 1.69 13.19
C CYS A 1075 0.04 2.13 13.55
N HIS A 1076 0.28 3.44 13.62
CA HIS A 1076 1.61 4.02 13.87
C HIS A 1076 1.79 4.61 15.27
N GLY A 1077 0.86 4.42 16.20
CA GLY A 1077 0.92 5.10 17.50
C GLY A 1077 0.71 6.62 17.37
N SER A 1078 0.80 7.35 18.47
CA SER A 1078 0.57 8.81 18.44
C SER A 1078 1.83 9.58 18.04
N LEU A 1079 1.65 10.85 17.64
CA LEU A 1079 2.78 11.74 17.30
C LEU A 1079 3.67 12.05 18.51
N THR A 1080 3.13 12.03 19.72
CA THR A 1080 3.83 12.34 20.96
C THR A 1080 4.38 11.11 21.67
N GLY A 1081 4.01 9.90 21.22
CA GLY A 1081 4.23 8.64 21.94
C GLY A 1081 3.27 8.42 23.13
N ARG A 1082 2.34 9.34 23.38
CA ARG A 1082 1.31 9.22 24.41
C ARG A 1082 0.01 8.64 23.84
N PRO A 1083 -0.53 7.52 24.35
CA PRO A 1083 -1.73 6.87 23.79
C PRO A 1083 -2.98 7.78 23.73
N GLU A 1084 -3.14 8.71 24.67
CA GLU A 1084 -4.27 9.65 24.72
C GLU A 1084 -4.39 10.55 23.47
N ASP A 1085 -3.27 10.87 22.82
CA ASP A 1085 -3.24 11.72 21.61
C ASP A 1085 -3.70 10.98 20.34
N LEU A 1086 -4.05 9.69 20.44
CA LEU A 1086 -4.63 8.91 19.32
C LEU A 1086 -6.09 9.24 19.02
N LEU A 1087 -6.84 9.71 20.01
CA LEU A 1087 -8.26 10.00 19.81
C LEU A 1087 -8.45 11.27 18.97
N GLY A 1088 -7.50 12.22 19.06
CA GLY A 1088 -7.53 13.52 18.39
C GLY A 1088 -8.70 14.41 18.83
N PRO A 1089 -8.70 15.69 18.46
CA PRO A 1089 -9.95 16.44 18.39
C PRO A 1089 -10.81 15.87 17.24
N PRO A 1090 -12.14 15.72 17.41
CA PRO A 1090 -13.01 15.30 16.31
C PRO A 1090 -13.01 16.38 15.22
N ASP A 1091 -12.34 16.12 14.11
CA ASP A 1091 -12.13 17.10 13.05
C ASP A 1091 -13.34 17.20 12.10
N VAL A 1092 -14.41 17.86 12.57
CA VAL A 1092 -15.65 18.07 11.81
C VAL A 1092 -15.55 19.28 10.85
N VAL A 1093 -14.51 20.11 10.95
CA VAL A 1093 -14.45 21.44 10.30
C VAL A 1093 -13.13 21.69 9.54
N THR A 1094 -12.00 21.17 10.03
CA THR A 1094 -10.64 21.50 9.53
C THR A 1094 -10.21 20.63 8.36
N ALA A 1095 -10.88 19.50 8.08
CA ALA A 1095 -10.68 18.73 6.85
C ALA A 1095 -11.02 19.53 5.57
N ALA A 1096 -11.77 20.63 5.69
CA ALA A 1096 -12.05 21.60 4.64
C ALA A 1096 -11.07 22.81 4.63
N SER A 1097 -10.06 22.81 5.50
CA SER A 1097 -9.16 23.96 5.68
C SER A 1097 -8.17 24.15 4.55
N ARG A 1098 -7.88 25.43 4.34
CA ARG A 1098 -6.95 26.00 3.39
C ARG A 1098 -5.49 25.71 3.77
N VAL A 1099 -4.98 24.53 3.41
CA VAL A 1099 -3.53 24.24 3.32
C VAL A 1099 -2.96 24.77 2.00
N ALA A 1100 -1.69 25.15 1.95
CA ALA A 1100 -1.11 25.79 0.75
C ALA A 1100 -1.19 24.90 -0.51
N ALA A 1101 -1.01 23.59 -0.34
CA ALA A 1101 -1.24 22.57 -1.36
C ALA A 1101 -2.63 22.60 -2.03
N ASN A 1102 -3.67 23.10 -1.34
CA ASN A 1102 -5.04 23.27 -1.86
C ASN A 1102 -5.43 24.77 -2.03
N PHE A 1103 -4.48 25.71 -1.89
CA PHE A 1103 -4.79 27.14 -1.79
C PHE A 1103 -4.83 27.87 -3.14
N GLY A 1104 -6.04 28.22 -3.57
CA GLY A 1104 -6.28 29.25 -4.58
C GLY A 1104 -6.23 28.77 -6.02
N ARG A 1105 -7.34 28.99 -6.76
CA ARG A 1105 -7.44 28.75 -8.21
C ARG A 1105 -6.74 29.82 -9.05
N ALA A 1106 -5.53 30.22 -8.66
CA ALA A 1106 -4.64 31.01 -9.48
C ALA A 1106 -3.36 30.18 -9.66
N PRO A 1107 -2.92 29.87 -10.89
CA PRO A 1107 -1.70 29.11 -11.09
C PRO A 1107 -0.51 29.89 -10.52
N ARG A 1108 0.00 29.45 -9.37
CA ARG A 1108 1.34 29.84 -8.94
C ARG A 1108 2.31 29.21 -9.94
N PRO A 1109 3.22 29.97 -10.56
CA PRO A 1109 4.22 29.35 -11.43
C PRO A 1109 5.03 28.32 -10.63
N PRO A 1110 5.39 27.16 -11.21
CA PRO A 1110 6.28 26.22 -10.55
C PRO A 1110 7.55 26.95 -10.14
N ALA A 1111 7.92 26.85 -8.85
CA ALA A 1111 8.95 27.70 -8.26
C ALA A 1111 10.40 27.38 -8.71
N ALA A 1112 10.57 26.48 -9.69
CA ALA A 1112 11.82 26.32 -10.44
C ALA A 1112 11.52 25.88 -11.89
N THR A 1113 12.13 26.55 -12.86
CA THR A 1113 12.39 25.98 -14.19
C THR A 1113 13.53 24.97 -14.07
N TRP A 1114 13.41 23.80 -14.71
CA TRP A 1114 14.41 22.74 -14.64
C TRP A 1114 15.78 23.19 -15.20
N SER A 1115 16.78 23.40 -14.33
CA SER A 1115 18.21 23.52 -14.72
C SER A 1115 19.18 23.73 -13.53
N LEU A 1116 18.91 23.18 -12.33
CA LEU A 1116 19.90 23.25 -11.24
C LEU A 1116 21.04 22.26 -11.52
N ARG A 1117 22.15 22.79 -12.02
CA ARG A 1117 23.34 22.03 -12.40
C ARG A 1117 23.89 21.20 -11.23
N SER A 1118 24.06 19.90 -11.43
CA SER A 1118 24.71 19.00 -10.47
C SER A 1118 26.16 19.44 -10.18
N PRO A 1119 26.55 19.60 -8.91
CA PRO A 1119 27.95 19.84 -8.53
C PRO A 1119 28.89 18.72 -8.97
N ASP A 1120 30.07 19.09 -9.45
CA ASP A 1120 31.12 18.21 -9.94
C ASP A 1120 32.44 18.51 -9.23
N PHE A 1121 33.19 17.50 -8.79
CA PHE A 1121 34.40 17.73 -8.01
C PHE A 1121 35.52 18.36 -8.83
N GLU A 1122 35.80 17.84 -10.03
CA GLU A 1122 36.88 18.34 -10.88
C GLU A 1122 36.62 19.77 -11.35
N ARG A 1123 35.36 20.09 -11.65
CA ARG A 1123 34.94 21.37 -12.22
C ARG A 1123 34.68 22.45 -11.18
N ASP A 1124 33.99 22.12 -10.09
CA ASP A 1124 33.50 23.11 -9.14
C ASP A 1124 34.31 23.05 -7.83
N ILE A 1125 34.29 21.93 -7.12
CA ILE A 1125 34.84 21.82 -5.75
C ILE A 1125 36.36 21.99 -5.71
N ARG A 1126 37.10 21.37 -6.64
CA ARG A 1126 38.55 21.53 -6.77
C ARG A 1126 38.97 23.00 -6.86
N ASN A 1127 38.20 23.83 -7.56
CA ASN A 1127 38.52 25.25 -7.74
C ASN A 1127 38.34 26.04 -6.43
N ILE A 1128 37.35 25.68 -5.60
CA ILE A 1128 37.15 26.23 -4.26
C ILE A 1128 38.34 25.83 -3.37
N LEU A 1129 38.63 24.53 -3.26
CA LEU A 1129 39.73 24.00 -2.43
C LEU A 1129 41.08 24.63 -2.79
N ARG A 1130 41.37 24.78 -4.09
CA ARG A 1130 42.61 25.40 -4.60
C ARG A 1130 42.74 26.87 -4.21
N ARG A 1131 41.65 27.62 -4.16
CA ARG A 1131 41.64 29.06 -3.83
C ARG A 1131 41.65 29.32 -2.33
N ARG A 1132 40.94 28.50 -1.56
CA ARG A 1132 40.60 28.77 -0.14
C ARG A 1132 41.39 27.93 0.86
N CYS A 1133 41.74 26.69 0.51
CA CYS A 1133 42.22 25.69 1.49
C CYS A 1133 43.70 25.30 1.31
N VAL A 1134 44.16 25.12 0.06
CA VAL A 1134 45.48 24.51 -0.25
C VAL A 1134 46.68 25.19 0.42
N HIS A 1135 46.61 26.50 0.71
CA HIS A 1135 47.70 27.22 1.38
C HIS A 1135 48.02 26.68 2.79
N CYS A 1136 47.01 26.17 3.50
CA CYS A 1136 47.14 25.61 4.85
C CYS A 1136 46.99 24.06 4.88
N HIS A 1137 46.67 23.46 3.73
CA HIS A 1137 46.35 22.04 3.56
C HIS A 1137 47.23 21.42 2.46
N ASP A 1138 48.53 21.35 2.72
CA ASP A 1138 49.55 20.83 1.81
C ASP A 1138 50.07 19.43 2.19
N GLY A 1139 49.46 18.77 3.17
CA GLY A 1139 49.87 17.44 3.62
C GLY A 1139 51.14 17.39 4.48
N SER A 1140 51.71 18.53 4.89
CA SER A 1140 52.92 18.55 5.75
C SER A 1140 52.63 18.20 7.21
N ILE A 1141 51.50 18.71 7.73
CA ILE A 1141 51.00 18.50 9.12
C ILE A 1141 49.49 18.24 9.11
N THR A 1142 48.77 18.81 8.14
CA THR A 1142 47.31 18.78 7.97
C THR A 1142 46.91 17.88 6.80
N LEU A 1143 45.62 17.87 6.46
CA LEU A 1143 45.07 17.20 5.27
C LEU A 1143 45.76 17.68 3.97
N ASP A 1144 46.06 16.78 3.03
CA ASP A 1144 46.58 17.17 1.70
C ASP A 1144 45.42 17.47 0.73
N LEU A 1145 45.09 18.74 0.57
CA LEU A 1145 44.04 19.22 -0.34
C LEU A 1145 44.58 19.68 -1.71
N ARG A 1146 45.84 19.36 -2.03
CA ARG A 1146 46.40 19.65 -3.36
C ARG A 1146 45.77 18.74 -4.42
N ASP A 1147 45.71 19.24 -5.65
CA ASP A 1147 45.23 18.46 -6.81
C ASP A 1147 46.35 17.58 -7.39
N ARG A 1148 46.90 16.66 -6.58
CA ARG A 1148 47.89 15.67 -7.05
C ARG A 1148 47.14 14.41 -7.50
N ARG A 1149 47.39 13.93 -8.71
CA ARG A 1149 46.80 12.68 -9.19
C ARG A 1149 47.35 11.49 -8.40
N THR A 1150 46.47 10.76 -7.74
CA THR A 1150 46.75 9.54 -6.96
C THR A 1150 46.45 8.27 -7.76
N GLY A 1151 45.53 8.35 -8.73
CA GLY A 1151 45.17 7.26 -9.64
C GLY A 1151 44.04 7.66 -10.58
N ARG A 1152 42.82 7.20 -10.25
CA ARG A 1152 41.55 7.66 -10.87
C ARG A 1152 41.16 9.07 -10.40
N TYR A 1153 41.54 9.40 -9.17
CA TYR A 1153 41.16 10.63 -8.46
C TYR A 1153 42.37 11.53 -8.17
N SER A 1154 42.16 12.57 -7.38
CA SER A 1154 43.23 13.38 -6.79
C SER A 1154 43.27 13.27 -5.27
N SER A 1155 44.43 13.59 -4.68
CA SER A 1155 44.68 13.53 -3.24
C SER A 1155 43.66 14.32 -2.43
N ALA A 1156 43.20 15.47 -2.93
CA ALA A 1156 42.16 16.26 -2.28
C ALA A 1156 40.82 15.53 -2.15
N TYR A 1157 40.40 14.81 -3.21
CA TYR A 1157 39.17 14.02 -3.21
C TYR A 1157 39.27 12.84 -2.24
N GLU A 1158 40.39 12.11 -2.31
CA GLU A 1158 40.64 10.96 -1.45
C GLU A 1158 40.77 11.36 0.02
N ALA A 1159 41.44 12.46 0.33
CA ALA A 1159 41.65 12.90 1.70
C ALA A 1159 40.35 13.35 2.40
N LEU A 1160 39.38 13.89 1.65
CA LEU A 1160 38.06 14.24 2.18
C LEU A 1160 37.14 13.02 2.40
N LEU A 1161 37.35 11.93 1.66
CA LEU A 1161 36.47 10.75 1.64
C LEU A 1161 37.09 9.46 2.23
N ARG A 1162 38.37 9.47 2.65
CA ARG A 1162 39.04 8.32 3.27
C ARG A 1162 39.50 8.60 4.72
N PRO A 1163 39.09 7.78 5.70
CA PRO A 1163 37.97 6.84 5.64
C PRO A 1163 36.63 7.58 5.46
N SER A 1164 35.65 6.92 4.83
CA SER A 1164 34.29 7.43 4.62
C SER A 1164 33.62 7.76 5.97
N GLY A 1165 32.75 8.77 6.00
CA GLY A 1165 32.10 9.28 7.22
C GLY A 1165 32.98 10.20 8.09
N ARG A 1166 34.31 10.24 7.91
CA ARG A 1166 35.20 11.03 8.80
C ARG A 1166 35.02 12.54 8.68
N TYR A 1167 34.95 13.05 7.45
CA TYR A 1167 34.76 14.47 7.16
C TYR A 1167 33.43 14.74 6.44
N VAL A 1168 32.96 13.76 5.66
CA VAL A 1168 31.79 13.84 4.80
C VAL A 1168 30.92 12.60 5.04
N ASP A 1169 29.63 12.81 5.32
CA ASP A 1169 28.61 11.76 5.33
C ASP A 1169 28.10 11.52 3.90
N ASP A 1170 28.96 10.89 3.10
CA ASP A 1170 28.68 10.57 1.70
C ASP A 1170 27.62 9.46 1.54
N ARG A 1171 27.57 8.53 2.51
CA ARG A 1171 26.64 7.39 2.53
C ARG A 1171 25.21 7.83 2.85
N GLY A 1172 25.05 8.59 3.93
CA GLY A 1172 23.77 9.18 4.34
C GLY A 1172 23.29 10.30 3.40
N THR A 1173 24.21 10.88 2.61
CA THR A 1173 23.95 12.05 1.74
C THR A 1173 23.45 13.26 2.53
N ARG A 1174 24.16 13.58 3.63
CA ARG A 1174 23.80 14.64 4.60
C ARG A 1174 24.98 15.56 4.89
N SER A 1175 25.00 16.71 4.23
CA SER A 1175 25.86 17.84 4.59
C SER A 1175 25.72 18.26 6.06
N ALA A 1176 24.50 18.21 6.63
CA ALA A 1176 24.28 18.56 8.04
C ALA A 1176 24.98 17.62 9.03
N ALA A 1177 25.23 16.36 8.64
CA ALA A 1177 25.94 15.37 9.45
C ALA A 1177 27.44 15.27 9.11
N SER A 1178 27.95 16.18 8.27
CA SER A 1178 29.33 16.17 7.80
C SER A 1178 30.20 17.13 8.60
N PHE A 1179 31.20 16.60 9.32
CA PHE A 1179 32.11 17.41 10.15
C PHE A 1179 32.85 18.52 9.37
N LEU A 1180 33.09 18.31 8.07
CA LEU A 1180 33.60 19.33 7.16
C LEU A 1180 32.69 20.56 7.09
N ILE A 1181 31.38 20.36 6.99
CA ILE A 1181 30.40 21.45 6.89
C ILE A 1181 30.30 22.19 8.21
N GLU A 1182 30.23 21.48 9.34
CA GLU A 1182 30.24 22.10 10.67
C GLU A 1182 31.48 22.96 10.90
N THR A 1183 32.64 22.49 10.45
CA THR A 1183 33.90 23.25 10.49
C THR A 1183 33.81 24.50 9.62
N LEU A 1184 33.28 24.38 8.40
CA LEU A 1184 33.10 25.48 7.45
C LEU A 1184 32.01 26.49 7.85
N VAL A 1185 31.12 26.18 8.80
CA VAL A 1185 30.14 27.14 9.35
C VAL A 1185 30.42 27.56 10.79
N GLY A 1186 31.40 26.96 11.46
CA GLY A 1186 31.75 27.24 12.85
C GLY A 1186 30.66 26.84 13.87
N GLN A 1187 29.82 25.85 13.54
CA GLN A 1187 28.65 25.47 14.34
C GLN A 1187 28.44 23.94 14.33
N GLU A 1188 28.27 23.34 15.51
CA GLU A 1188 27.87 21.93 15.66
C GLU A 1188 26.39 21.75 15.27
N ILE A 1189 26.08 20.70 14.51
CA ILE A 1189 24.76 20.41 13.91
C ILE A 1189 24.39 18.93 14.16
N LEU A 1190 24.82 17.99 13.30
CA LEU A 1190 24.49 16.56 13.38
C LEU A 1190 25.71 15.62 13.22
N ALA A 1191 26.93 16.13 13.07
CA ALA A 1191 28.13 15.31 13.00
C ALA A 1191 28.47 14.70 14.37
N GLU A 1192 29.05 13.50 14.37
CA GLU A 1192 29.43 12.82 15.63
C GLU A 1192 30.69 13.42 16.28
N ALA A 1193 31.54 14.07 15.47
CA ALA A 1193 32.76 14.74 15.92
C ALA A 1193 32.47 16.17 16.41
N ARG A 1194 33.15 16.60 17.48
CA ARG A 1194 32.99 17.92 18.10
C ARG A 1194 33.94 18.96 17.49
N LEU A 1195 33.50 20.21 17.40
CA LEU A 1195 34.31 21.34 16.94
C LEU A 1195 35.29 21.86 18.01
N SER A 1196 35.12 21.45 19.28
CA SER A 1196 35.99 21.88 20.38
C SER A 1196 37.47 21.57 20.11
N GLY A 1197 38.27 22.62 19.87
CA GLY A 1197 39.70 22.52 19.56
C GLY A 1197 40.05 22.54 18.06
N ALA A 1198 39.06 22.58 17.17
CA ALA A 1198 39.27 22.81 15.75
C ALA A 1198 39.52 24.31 15.46
N PRO A 1199 40.35 24.67 14.46
CA PRO A 1199 40.45 26.05 13.98
C PRO A 1199 39.14 26.52 13.35
N ASP A 1200 38.79 27.79 13.53
CA ASP A 1200 37.62 28.40 12.89
C ASP A 1200 37.84 28.59 11.38
N HIS A 1201 36.97 28.00 10.56
CA HIS A 1201 36.97 28.15 9.10
C HIS A 1201 35.76 28.93 8.57
N SER A 1202 34.90 29.45 9.44
CA SER A 1202 33.59 30.04 9.10
C SER A 1202 33.63 31.27 8.18
N SER A 1203 34.80 31.89 8.01
CA SER A 1203 35.02 33.08 7.19
C SER A 1203 35.72 32.81 5.85
N HIS A 1204 36.04 31.54 5.52
CA HIS A 1204 36.86 31.22 4.36
C HIS A 1204 36.10 31.03 3.03
N LEU A 1205 34.80 30.73 3.07
CA LEU A 1205 33.95 30.59 1.89
C LEU A 1205 32.93 31.74 1.82
N ASP A 1206 32.55 32.13 0.61
CA ASP A 1206 31.30 32.89 0.42
C ASP A 1206 30.07 31.95 0.38
N GLU A 1207 28.87 32.53 0.43
CA GLU A 1207 27.62 31.76 0.45
C GLU A 1207 27.48 30.84 -0.77
N GLY A 1208 27.95 31.25 -1.96
CA GLY A 1208 27.85 30.45 -3.18
C GLY A 1208 28.85 29.29 -3.22
N GLU A 1209 30.07 29.50 -2.73
CA GLU A 1209 31.06 28.44 -2.53
C GLU A 1209 30.58 27.42 -1.48
N LEU A 1210 29.96 27.87 -0.38
CA LEU A 1210 29.39 27.00 0.65
C LEU A 1210 28.18 26.20 0.14
N ASP A 1211 27.23 26.85 -0.55
CA ASP A 1211 26.07 26.21 -1.19
C ASP A 1211 26.50 25.09 -2.16
N MET A 1212 27.62 25.30 -2.88
CA MET A 1212 28.19 24.31 -3.79
C MET A 1212 28.76 23.10 -3.04
N MET A 1213 29.48 23.31 -1.94
CA MET A 1213 29.99 22.22 -1.09
C MET A 1213 28.86 21.43 -0.43
N ILE A 1214 27.82 22.11 0.08
CA ILE A 1214 26.61 21.50 0.64
C ILE A 1214 25.94 20.58 -0.38
N ARG A 1215 25.61 21.10 -1.57
CA ARG A 1215 24.95 20.32 -2.63
C ARG A 1215 25.81 19.15 -3.11
N TRP A 1216 27.13 19.32 -3.20
CA TRP A 1216 28.03 18.23 -3.60
C TRP A 1216 27.98 17.06 -2.63
N ILE A 1217 28.03 17.32 -1.32
CA ILE A 1217 27.89 16.29 -0.28
C ILE A 1217 26.49 15.66 -0.31
N ASP A 1218 25.44 16.47 -0.45
CA ASP A 1218 24.05 15.99 -0.49
C ASP A 1218 23.72 15.13 -1.72
N LEU A 1219 24.56 15.14 -2.77
CA LEU A 1219 24.49 14.20 -3.91
C LEU A 1219 25.46 13.01 -3.78
N GLY A 1220 26.05 12.77 -2.60
CA GLY A 1220 27.00 11.68 -2.38
C GLY A 1220 28.44 12.00 -2.81
N ALA A 1221 28.82 13.27 -2.83
CA ALA A 1221 30.18 13.72 -3.13
C ALA A 1221 30.77 13.11 -4.44
N PRO A 1222 30.07 13.17 -5.59
CA PRO A 1222 30.57 12.59 -6.84
C PRO A 1222 31.89 13.23 -7.28
N PHE A 1223 32.81 12.43 -7.81
CA PHE A 1223 34.00 12.93 -8.49
C PHE A 1223 33.62 13.57 -9.83
N ARG A 1224 32.69 12.93 -10.56
CA ARG A 1224 32.13 13.43 -11.83
C ARG A 1224 30.61 13.42 -11.81
N ALA A 1225 30.01 14.56 -12.15
CA ALA A 1225 28.58 14.69 -12.32
C ALA A 1225 28.12 14.21 -13.71
N PRO A 1226 26.85 13.77 -13.87
CA PRO A 1226 26.27 13.63 -15.20
C PRO A 1226 26.18 14.99 -15.91
N LEU A 1227 26.32 15.01 -17.23
CA LEU A 1227 26.00 16.20 -18.02
C LEU A 1227 24.50 16.51 -17.89
N SER A 1228 24.19 17.75 -17.50
CA SER A 1228 22.81 18.24 -17.41
C SER A 1228 22.11 18.16 -18.76
N ALA A 1229 20.77 18.15 -18.78
CA ALA A 1229 20.02 18.03 -20.04
C ALA A 1229 20.38 19.12 -21.07
N SER A 1230 20.77 20.32 -20.62
CA SER A 1230 21.22 21.45 -21.45
C SER A 1230 22.70 21.41 -21.87
N GLU A 1231 23.52 20.52 -21.29
CA GLU A 1231 24.94 20.33 -21.62
C GLU A 1231 25.18 19.10 -22.53
N ARG A 1232 24.11 18.46 -23.02
CA ARG A 1232 24.18 17.35 -23.97
C ARG A 1232 24.11 17.88 -25.41
N PRO A 1233 24.93 17.33 -26.34
CA PRO A 1233 24.93 17.73 -27.74
C PRO A 1233 23.69 17.26 -28.52
#